data_AF-A0A7W0F951-F1
#
_entry.id   AF-A0A7W0F951-F1
#
_cell.length_a   1.000
_cell.length_b   1.000
_cell.length_c   1.000
_cell.angle_alpha   90.00
_cell.angle_beta   90.00
_cell.angle_gamma   90.00
#
_symmetry.space_group_name_H-M   'P 1'
#
loop_
_entity.id
_entity.type
_entity.pdbx_description
1 polymer ?
#
loop_
_entity_poly.entity_id
_entity_poly.type
_entity_poly.pdbx_seq_one_letter_code
_entity_poly.pdbx_strand_id
1 'polypeptide(L)'
;MRKKIFIIHGKGVRNGIGREAGGDLDTISSNVFYTVWAQNALKEELLRDAEHGKDYDFDFINYSEGVNHLAVHRGCDVYIPDFPVDALSPRLKLVHIRDKDAVGLINRYTESLNNFRMWIVSNALSVSDEYKNVFNPTFNQVAKITAYQDVPVLRMANNILDMTRIATELSVDNAAGDKTKKDALLSELMQCFTGDNFYNAKTAVLEAMNNEIKYDMSEIVEKKDEILALDKAHSLDLSSRGRIGYTDELIILASESAYYLARGYEQLRELPFDKEHSSQFAAAAERVRIQLKTIFAFMEEKIETAGRQDDFIKNKFAAFAEKVKDSLNILDGLPGYRTPPVSESGFPITVMLMEDTTGKAVSGIDIMFERLRGSGKIYSAAGVELGSKSAVVKTLADGSAYALYKPAAKDEIFQINVTYDGLHVMLVPEEVNEKPCVSATPDYIIDEDLVPDDEDVPVDTLKASPFAHNLPLILIERMFRFLKENDVNVVSIDDHHPYNPEVLSLLTKLRDEGIIGSVQIHAAPRGVDEADEDKKCGADLIYEKMVKGKRWDNPGLKHLRDIAHVQDLYLPRQLWPESMGPKDRGLGIEISKLIGSSFNKIEMTLELARLESREALENIMSSTGWNKFVKEYEDGLAKVLPRTETNMAQMLFIRKPEGCDYDKCLSFKDKLKIFFCSPKDAEEKDFFIRELYAKNPKNRLIIMAALSPFTSAKLGETKINVASAINYLLHEKKYYADYFFYCYGSQIMTTRKPNNEDETINLSTLMQHIGTKADGGHKGAATCQPLSNPQFPKKRLLKVGDRNILEFFYYIAGKVTEYAPSLSLLSVKPVAVKSYEKTYEKVLEKVKYNVIEYTFTHNDTGKTLRAVLTKAPKVAKDGSENKPGITQVLEWTGRKYKPEYIFFLQGGMYSMELYNYADPMKRLELPALSQLVGWDEDGGCDGISIATPKRNRRIPRDLRWLRESDFLELGYRISEYINAGNSEWKITSVKAVKPALGGQKKENLPPIAAHAYRINFLRAKDANPVYPKTFKALAVMAPFVDRKSGAFELPMALVCEELKALKADYLVYMDWKRIQIVNISNGRALISCADIAEALTGQKGELKNIVSFERSSITGIPAEFEKLYHSNAVKFLKFFADKLSGKLGYYSDWPSPADKELASLSSYPLSEKKFQSNYRRSHNA
;
A
#
# COMPACT_ATOMS: atom_id res chain seq x y z
N MET A 1 -43.09 19.98 -19.65
CA MET A 1 -42.31 20.27 -18.42
C MET A 1 -41.12 19.33 -18.41
N ARG A 2 -39.92 19.85 -18.12
CA ARG A 2 -38.68 19.06 -18.12
C ARG A 2 -38.48 18.44 -16.75
N LYS A 3 -38.18 17.15 -16.69
CA LYS A 3 -37.90 16.42 -15.45
C LYS A 3 -36.73 17.08 -14.71
N LYS A 4 -36.82 17.23 -13.40
CA LYS A 4 -35.78 17.85 -12.56
C LYS A 4 -34.81 16.78 -12.05
N ILE A 5 -33.50 16.99 -12.19
CA ILE A 5 -32.46 16.08 -11.73
C ILE A 5 -31.65 16.79 -10.66
N PHE A 6 -31.64 16.25 -9.45
CA PHE A 6 -30.88 16.77 -8.32
C PHE A 6 -29.60 15.96 -8.15
N ILE A 7 -28.47 16.65 -8.13
CA ILE A 7 -27.17 15.99 -8.00
C ILE A 7 -26.83 15.81 -6.52
N ILE A 8 -26.55 14.57 -6.15
CA ILE A 8 -25.95 14.23 -4.87
C ILE A 8 -24.45 14.06 -5.10
N HIS A 9 -23.63 14.82 -4.37
CA HIS A 9 -22.18 14.65 -4.43
C HIS A 9 -21.81 13.25 -3.87
N GLY A 10 -21.10 12.47 -4.69
CA GLY A 10 -20.55 11.17 -4.35
C GLY A 10 -20.73 10.17 -5.49
N LYS A 11 -20.75 8.88 -5.14
CA LYS A 11 -21.24 7.79 -5.98
C LYS A 11 -22.47 7.19 -5.29
N GLY A 12 -23.43 6.75 -6.07
CA GLY A 12 -24.60 6.07 -5.55
C GLY A 12 -25.16 5.00 -6.47
N VAL A 13 -26.22 4.35 -6.00
CA VAL A 13 -26.92 3.29 -6.70
C VAL A 13 -28.29 3.80 -7.17
N ARG A 14 -28.54 3.70 -8.48
CA ARG A 14 -29.84 3.97 -9.10
C ARG A 14 -30.39 2.67 -9.70
N ASN A 15 -31.53 2.20 -9.21
CA ASN A 15 -32.18 0.97 -9.69
C ASN A 15 -31.26 -0.28 -9.68
N GLY A 16 -30.34 -0.36 -8.72
CA GLY A 16 -29.35 -1.44 -8.61
C GLY A 16 -28.10 -1.27 -9.49
N ILE A 17 -27.97 -0.17 -10.23
CA ILE A 17 -26.78 0.17 -11.02
C ILE A 17 -25.94 1.21 -10.29
N GLY A 18 -24.64 0.98 -10.21
CA GLY A 18 -23.67 1.85 -9.53
C GLY A 18 -23.22 1.30 -8.18
N ARG A 19 -22.70 2.18 -7.33
CA ARG A 19 -22.17 1.83 -6.01
C ARG A 19 -22.23 3.04 -5.10
N GLU A 20 -22.66 2.83 -3.86
CA GLU A 20 -22.57 3.83 -2.80
C GLU A 20 -21.11 4.07 -2.37
N ALA A 21 -20.65 5.32 -2.48
CA ALA A 21 -19.37 5.79 -1.93
C ALA A 21 -19.34 7.32 -1.84
N GLY A 22 -18.60 7.88 -0.89
CA GLY A 22 -18.50 9.35 -0.73
C GLY A 22 -19.82 10.02 -0.32
N GLY A 23 -19.86 11.35 -0.44
CA GLY A 23 -20.94 12.20 0.04
C GLY A 23 -20.86 12.51 1.54
N ASP A 24 -21.58 13.55 1.96
CA ASP A 24 -21.66 14.05 3.33
C ASP A 24 -23.09 14.50 3.66
N LEU A 25 -23.29 14.97 4.89
CA LEU A 25 -24.62 15.41 5.34
C LEU A 25 -25.08 16.69 4.63
N ASP A 26 -24.15 17.52 4.15
CA ASP A 26 -24.47 18.80 3.52
C ASP A 26 -25.11 18.59 2.15
N THR A 27 -24.52 17.72 1.33
CA THR A 27 -25.08 17.38 0.02
C THR A 27 -26.42 16.64 0.15
N ILE A 28 -26.57 15.75 1.15
CA ILE A 28 -27.85 15.07 1.41
C ILE A 28 -28.92 16.09 1.81
N SER A 29 -28.61 16.98 2.77
CA SER A 29 -29.55 17.99 3.25
C SER A 29 -29.94 18.99 2.15
N SER A 30 -28.99 19.38 1.31
CA SER A 30 -29.26 20.20 0.13
C SER A 30 -30.26 19.54 -0.82
N ASN A 31 -30.09 18.24 -1.08
CA ASN A 31 -31.01 17.47 -1.92
C ASN A 31 -32.37 17.23 -1.24
N VAL A 32 -32.43 17.16 0.09
CA VAL A 32 -33.70 17.14 0.85
C VAL A 32 -34.50 18.41 0.56
N PHE A 33 -33.87 19.58 0.62
CA PHE A 33 -34.54 20.85 0.37
C PHE A 33 -35.01 21.02 -1.08
N TYR A 34 -34.23 20.56 -2.06
CA TYR A 34 -34.70 20.49 -3.44
C TYR A 34 -35.87 19.53 -3.62
N THR A 35 -35.86 18.39 -2.92
CA THR A 35 -36.95 17.41 -2.98
C THR A 35 -38.24 18.01 -2.44
N VAL A 36 -38.20 18.65 -1.27
CA VAL A 36 -39.36 19.35 -0.67
C VAL A 36 -39.87 20.43 -1.62
N TRP A 37 -38.97 21.22 -2.21
CA TRP A 37 -39.34 22.23 -3.19
C TRP A 37 -40.02 21.61 -4.42
N ALA A 38 -39.44 20.57 -5.05
CA ALA A 38 -40.03 19.93 -6.21
C ALA A 38 -41.41 19.34 -5.91
N GLN A 39 -41.57 18.63 -4.79
CA GLN A 39 -42.85 18.04 -4.39
C GLN A 39 -43.96 19.10 -4.25
N ASN A 40 -43.63 20.30 -3.81
CA ASN A 40 -44.61 21.35 -3.55
C ASN A 40 -44.80 22.33 -4.70
N ALA A 41 -43.73 22.72 -5.39
CA ALA A 41 -43.76 23.67 -6.50
C ALA A 41 -44.25 23.00 -7.80
N LEU A 42 -43.75 21.80 -8.12
CA LEU A 42 -44.23 21.08 -9.31
C LEU A 42 -45.69 20.65 -9.14
N LYS A 43 -46.19 20.47 -7.92
CA LYS A 43 -47.61 20.20 -7.67
C LYS A 43 -48.52 21.32 -8.16
N GLU A 44 -48.09 22.57 -8.02
CA GLU A 44 -48.83 23.73 -8.54
C GLU A 44 -48.81 23.75 -10.07
N GLU A 45 -47.67 23.43 -10.68
CA GLU A 45 -47.51 23.40 -12.14
C GLU A 45 -48.22 22.21 -12.81
N LEU A 46 -48.18 21.04 -12.18
CA LEU A 46 -48.71 19.77 -12.70
C LEU A 46 -50.19 19.55 -12.39
N LEU A 47 -50.74 20.28 -11.41
CA LEU A 47 -52.08 20.06 -10.85
C LEU A 47 -52.28 18.64 -10.27
N ARG A 48 -51.18 17.95 -9.95
CA ARG A 48 -51.12 16.64 -9.27
C ARG A 48 -49.83 16.55 -8.45
N ASP A 49 -49.76 15.59 -7.53
CA ASP A 49 -48.51 15.34 -6.80
C ASP A 49 -47.37 14.97 -7.77
N ALA A 50 -46.17 15.51 -7.49
CA ALA A 50 -44.98 15.21 -8.27
C ALA A 50 -44.49 13.79 -7.94
N GLU A 51 -44.23 12.99 -8.98
CA GLU A 51 -43.83 11.59 -8.87
C GLU A 51 -42.31 11.45 -9.03
N HIS A 52 -41.65 10.84 -8.04
CA HIS A 52 -40.22 10.47 -8.13
C HIS A 52 -40.01 9.48 -9.29
N GLY A 53 -38.92 9.67 -10.05
CA GLY A 53 -38.60 8.88 -11.24
C GLY A 53 -39.26 9.42 -12.52
N LYS A 54 -40.29 10.27 -12.42
CA LYS A 54 -41.02 10.85 -13.56
C LYS A 54 -40.88 12.36 -13.65
N ASP A 55 -41.19 13.09 -12.59
CA ASP A 55 -41.17 14.57 -12.56
C ASP A 55 -39.87 15.11 -11.98
N TYR A 56 -39.29 14.38 -11.01
CA TYR A 56 -37.95 14.64 -10.47
C TYR A 56 -37.23 13.33 -10.16
N ASP A 57 -35.89 13.36 -10.13
CA ASP A 57 -35.03 12.22 -9.82
C ASP A 57 -33.64 12.68 -9.40
N PHE A 58 -32.78 11.74 -9.04
CA PHE A 58 -31.43 12.01 -8.56
C PHE A 58 -30.38 11.40 -9.48
N ASP A 59 -29.21 12.03 -9.52
CA ASP A 59 -27.99 11.42 -10.04
C ASP A 59 -26.79 11.85 -9.21
N PHE A 60 -25.62 11.29 -9.51
CA PHE A 60 -24.43 11.45 -8.70
C PHE A 60 -23.29 12.08 -9.50
N ILE A 61 -22.53 12.95 -8.84
CA ILE A 61 -21.26 13.46 -9.36
C ILE A 61 -20.20 13.29 -8.28
N ASN A 62 -19.06 12.73 -8.66
CA ASN A 62 -17.88 12.63 -7.82
C ASN A 62 -16.78 13.57 -8.34
N TYR A 63 -15.87 14.01 -7.45
CA TYR A 63 -14.75 14.94 -7.73
C TYR A 63 -13.77 14.55 -8.85
N SER A 64 -13.96 13.39 -9.48
CA SER A 64 -13.05 12.83 -10.49
C SER A 64 -13.73 12.52 -11.82
N GLU A 65 -15.06 12.61 -11.89
CA GLU A 65 -15.85 12.22 -13.07
C GLU A 65 -16.22 13.44 -13.95
N GLY A 66 -16.25 14.64 -13.36
CA GLY A 66 -16.80 15.83 -13.99
C GLY A 66 -18.29 15.66 -14.33
N VAL A 67 -18.84 16.48 -15.24
CA VAL A 67 -20.29 16.56 -15.51
C VAL A 67 -20.78 15.87 -16.81
N ASN A 68 -19.89 15.28 -17.61
CA ASN A 68 -20.22 14.80 -18.96
C ASN A 68 -21.25 13.65 -18.96
N HIS A 69 -21.21 12.79 -17.95
CA HIS A 69 -22.11 11.63 -17.87
C HIS A 69 -23.57 12.02 -17.68
N LEU A 70 -23.86 13.26 -17.28
CA LEU A 70 -25.22 13.77 -17.12
C LEU A 70 -25.98 13.87 -18.46
N ALA A 71 -25.30 13.68 -19.60
CA ALA A 71 -25.93 13.53 -20.91
C ALA A 71 -26.97 12.38 -20.95
N VAL A 72 -26.95 11.45 -19.99
CA VAL A 72 -28.02 10.46 -19.79
C VAL A 72 -29.40 11.08 -19.56
N HIS A 73 -29.46 12.35 -19.11
CA HIS A 73 -30.70 13.05 -18.76
C HIS A 73 -31.17 14.01 -19.86
N ARG A 74 -31.05 13.61 -21.12
CA ARG A 74 -31.59 14.36 -22.26
C ARG A 74 -33.05 14.78 -22.00
N GLY A 75 -33.37 16.05 -22.25
CA GLY A 75 -34.68 16.64 -22.00
C GLY A 75 -34.95 17.06 -20.55
N CYS A 76 -33.96 16.99 -19.66
CA CYS A 76 -34.10 17.31 -18.23
C CYS A 76 -33.44 18.65 -17.84
N ASP A 77 -33.79 19.12 -16.65
CA ASP A 77 -33.16 20.25 -15.96
C ASP A 77 -32.32 19.73 -14.78
N VAL A 78 -31.07 20.13 -14.68
CA VAL A 78 -30.09 19.64 -13.68
C VAL A 78 -29.77 20.74 -12.67
N TYR A 79 -29.71 20.37 -11.38
CA TYR A 79 -29.32 21.23 -10.27
C TYR A 79 -28.14 20.61 -9.52
N ILE A 80 -27.08 21.37 -9.33
CA ILE A 80 -25.83 20.94 -8.70
C ILE A 80 -25.66 21.71 -7.39
N PRO A 81 -26.17 21.20 -6.26
CA PRO A 81 -25.87 21.75 -4.95
C PRO A 81 -24.57 21.18 -4.37
N ASP A 82 -23.89 21.99 -3.59
CA ASP A 82 -22.82 21.56 -2.70
C ASP A 82 -21.73 20.74 -3.43
N PHE A 83 -21.22 21.33 -4.52
CA PHE A 83 -20.19 20.71 -5.33
C PHE A 83 -19.10 21.74 -5.67
N PRO A 84 -17.85 21.54 -5.21
CA PRO A 84 -16.71 22.40 -5.51
C PRO A 84 -16.61 22.66 -7.00
N VAL A 85 -16.73 23.93 -7.40
CA VAL A 85 -16.70 24.31 -8.82
C VAL A 85 -15.38 23.92 -9.51
N ASP A 86 -14.28 23.87 -8.76
CA ASP A 86 -12.99 23.45 -9.28
C ASP A 86 -12.91 21.94 -9.58
N ALA A 87 -13.86 21.14 -9.07
CA ALA A 87 -13.96 19.71 -9.33
C ALA A 87 -14.91 19.38 -10.49
N LEU A 88 -15.43 20.38 -11.21
CA LEU A 88 -16.30 20.19 -12.37
C LEU A 88 -15.56 19.60 -13.58
N SER A 89 -14.23 19.80 -13.67
CA SER A 89 -13.40 19.12 -14.66
C SER A 89 -13.09 17.68 -14.23
N PRO A 90 -13.11 16.70 -15.15
CA PRO A 90 -12.68 15.34 -14.85
C PRO A 90 -11.19 15.34 -14.50
N ARG A 91 -10.80 14.42 -13.62
CA ARG A 91 -9.37 14.14 -13.44
C ARG A 91 -8.87 13.43 -14.68
N LEU A 92 -7.68 13.81 -15.13
CA LEU A 92 -7.03 13.19 -16.27
C LEU A 92 -5.93 12.26 -15.79
N LYS A 93 -5.60 11.28 -16.64
CA LYS A 93 -4.38 10.51 -16.55
C LYS A 93 -3.70 10.47 -17.90
N LEU A 94 -2.38 10.55 -17.87
CA LEU A 94 -1.53 10.34 -19.03
C LEU A 94 -0.96 8.92 -18.95
N VAL A 95 -1.05 8.15 -20.03
CA VAL A 95 -0.53 6.78 -20.12
C VAL A 95 0.45 6.67 -21.27
N HIS A 96 1.64 6.11 -21.03
CA HIS A 96 2.59 5.76 -22.09
C HIS A 96 2.11 4.48 -22.80
N ILE A 97 2.09 4.48 -24.13
CA ILE A 97 1.60 3.38 -24.96
C ILE A 97 2.76 2.81 -25.78
N ARG A 98 3.10 1.54 -25.52
CA ARG A 98 4.21 0.85 -26.22
C ARG A 98 3.81 0.42 -27.64
N ASP A 99 2.62 -0.13 -27.76
CA ASP A 99 2.06 -0.59 -29.04
C ASP A 99 0.93 0.36 -29.47
N LYS A 100 1.09 1.02 -30.63
CA LYS A 100 0.10 1.97 -31.13
C LYS A 100 -1.26 1.31 -31.39
N ASP A 101 -1.29 0.01 -31.68
CA ASP A 101 -2.55 -0.73 -31.91
C ASP A 101 -3.39 -0.84 -30.62
N ALA A 102 -2.76 -0.67 -29.45
CA ALA A 102 -3.47 -0.64 -28.17
C ALA A 102 -4.40 0.58 -28.04
N VAL A 103 -4.09 1.72 -28.67
CA VAL A 103 -4.89 2.95 -28.57
C VAL A 103 -6.33 2.70 -29.05
N GLY A 104 -6.48 2.07 -30.22
CA GLY A 104 -7.80 1.75 -30.78
C GLY A 104 -8.60 0.80 -29.89
N LEU A 105 -7.94 -0.16 -29.25
CA LEU A 105 -8.59 -1.13 -28.37
C LEU A 105 -9.01 -0.54 -27.02
N ILE A 106 -8.23 0.39 -26.46
CA ILE A 106 -8.59 1.15 -25.25
C ILE A 106 -9.81 2.03 -25.52
N ASN A 107 -9.82 2.74 -26.66
CA ASN A 107 -10.96 3.56 -27.06
C ASN A 107 -12.21 2.72 -27.30
N ARG A 108 -12.10 1.60 -28.02
CA ARG A 108 -13.22 0.66 -28.20
C ARG A 108 -13.76 0.16 -26.86
N TYR A 109 -12.89 -0.23 -25.93
CA TYR A 109 -13.31 -0.75 -24.63
C TYR A 109 -14.10 0.30 -23.84
N THR A 110 -13.57 1.52 -23.75
CA THR A 110 -14.18 2.61 -22.98
C THR A 110 -15.48 3.10 -23.61
N GLU A 111 -15.54 3.18 -24.95
CA GLU A 111 -16.76 3.48 -25.69
C GLU A 111 -17.84 2.40 -25.50
N SER A 112 -17.49 1.12 -25.70
CA SER A 112 -18.41 -0.01 -25.50
C SER A 112 -18.95 -0.06 -24.07
N LEU A 113 -18.11 0.18 -23.08
CA LEU A 113 -18.53 0.16 -21.68
C LEU A 113 -19.45 1.34 -21.34
N ASN A 114 -19.13 2.54 -21.83
CA ASN A 114 -20.00 3.70 -21.64
C ASN A 114 -21.35 3.47 -22.32
N ASN A 115 -21.37 2.98 -23.56
CA ASN A 115 -22.60 2.62 -24.26
C ASN A 115 -23.40 1.55 -23.51
N PHE A 116 -22.73 0.55 -22.93
CA PHE A 116 -23.38 -0.45 -22.09
C PHE A 116 -23.96 0.16 -20.81
N ARG A 117 -23.24 1.08 -20.15
CA ARG A 117 -23.74 1.84 -18.99
C ARG A 117 -25.00 2.63 -19.35
N MET A 118 -25.02 3.35 -20.46
CA MET A 118 -26.19 4.10 -20.93
C MET A 118 -27.41 3.17 -21.10
N TRP A 119 -27.18 2.03 -21.76
CA TRP A 119 -28.22 1.06 -22.04
C TRP A 119 -28.75 0.42 -20.75
N ILE A 120 -27.86 -0.04 -19.85
CA ILE A 120 -28.28 -0.76 -18.64
C ILE A 120 -28.98 0.16 -17.65
N VAL A 121 -28.57 1.43 -17.53
CA VAL A 121 -29.26 2.43 -16.70
C VAL A 121 -30.68 2.68 -17.23
N SER A 122 -30.83 2.77 -18.55
CA SER A 122 -32.14 2.98 -19.19
C SER A 122 -33.08 1.78 -19.05
N ASN A 123 -32.53 0.56 -18.88
CA ASN A 123 -33.28 -0.70 -18.77
C ASN A 123 -33.20 -1.34 -17.38
N ALA A 124 -32.73 -0.60 -16.36
CA ALA A 124 -32.35 -1.17 -15.07
C ALA A 124 -33.48 -1.92 -14.35
N LEU A 125 -34.74 -1.52 -14.54
CA LEU A 125 -35.91 -2.20 -13.96
C LEU A 125 -36.23 -3.55 -14.63
N SER A 126 -35.82 -3.74 -15.89
CA SER A 126 -36.03 -4.98 -16.64
C SER A 126 -34.87 -5.97 -16.50
N VAL A 127 -33.68 -5.48 -16.15
CA VAL A 127 -32.48 -6.30 -15.94
C VAL A 127 -32.53 -6.97 -14.56
N SER A 128 -32.22 -8.26 -14.50
CA SER A 128 -32.18 -9.00 -13.23
C SER A 128 -30.98 -8.60 -12.36
N ASP A 129 -31.09 -8.78 -11.04
CA ASP A 129 -30.01 -8.41 -10.12
C ASP A 129 -28.74 -9.24 -10.33
N GLU A 130 -28.84 -10.47 -10.86
CA GLU A 130 -27.68 -11.29 -11.25
C GLU A 130 -26.80 -10.55 -12.27
N TYR A 131 -27.38 -10.03 -13.36
CA TYR A 131 -26.61 -9.29 -14.38
C TYR A 131 -26.12 -7.93 -13.86
N LYS A 132 -26.87 -7.26 -12.99
CA LYS A 132 -26.37 -6.04 -12.31
C LYS A 132 -25.14 -6.34 -11.46
N ASN A 133 -25.13 -7.48 -10.78
CA ASN A 133 -24.01 -7.96 -9.96
C ASN A 133 -22.79 -8.39 -10.80
N VAL A 134 -22.95 -8.68 -12.10
CA VAL A 134 -21.81 -8.84 -13.04
C VAL A 134 -21.34 -7.49 -13.59
N PHE A 135 -22.29 -6.62 -13.96
CA PHE A 135 -22.01 -5.31 -14.56
C PHE A 135 -21.29 -4.37 -13.59
N ASN A 136 -21.81 -4.18 -12.38
CA ASN A 136 -21.28 -3.19 -11.43
C ASN A 136 -19.79 -3.45 -11.10
N PRO A 137 -19.34 -4.68 -10.78
CA PRO A 137 -17.93 -4.97 -10.61
C PRO A 137 -17.10 -4.76 -11.88
N THR A 138 -17.60 -5.20 -13.04
CA THR A 138 -16.92 -5.01 -14.35
C THR A 138 -16.68 -3.53 -14.64
N PHE A 139 -17.67 -2.68 -14.41
CA PHE A 139 -17.59 -1.24 -14.59
C PHE A 139 -16.53 -0.60 -13.66
N ASN A 140 -16.33 -1.15 -12.46
CA ASN A 140 -15.31 -0.66 -11.54
C ASN A 140 -13.86 -0.98 -11.98
N GLN A 141 -13.67 -1.82 -13.01
CA GLN A 141 -12.34 -2.24 -13.47
C GLN A 141 -11.78 -1.37 -14.62
N VAL A 142 -12.46 -0.29 -15.04
CA VAL A 142 -12.01 0.58 -16.14
C VAL A 142 -10.57 1.04 -15.99
N ALA A 143 -10.25 1.64 -14.84
CA ALA A 143 -8.90 2.14 -14.57
C ALA A 143 -7.84 1.04 -14.67
N LYS A 144 -8.23 -0.21 -14.36
CA LYS A 144 -7.35 -1.37 -14.41
C LYS A 144 -7.15 -1.89 -15.84
N ILE A 145 -8.23 -1.98 -16.62
CA ILE A 145 -8.16 -2.45 -18.02
C ILE A 145 -7.41 -1.44 -18.90
N THR A 146 -7.69 -0.15 -18.72
CA THR A 146 -7.02 0.95 -19.45
C THR A 146 -5.55 1.12 -19.09
N ALA A 147 -5.05 0.42 -18.07
CA ALA A 147 -3.63 0.38 -17.73
C ALA A 147 -2.85 -0.71 -18.47
N TYR A 148 -3.51 -1.64 -19.17
CA TYR A 148 -2.82 -2.63 -20.00
C TYR A 148 -2.39 -2.02 -21.33
N GLN A 149 -1.26 -2.50 -21.84
CA GLN A 149 -0.67 -2.06 -23.11
C GLN A 149 -0.62 -3.19 -24.15
N ASP A 150 -0.78 -4.45 -23.73
CA ASP A 150 -0.70 -5.61 -24.60
C ASP A 150 -1.99 -5.82 -25.40
N VAL A 151 -1.87 -5.82 -26.73
CA VAL A 151 -2.98 -6.03 -27.67
C VAL A 151 -3.81 -7.29 -27.36
N PRO A 152 -3.23 -8.48 -27.09
CA PRO A 152 -4.01 -9.68 -26.75
C PRO A 152 -4.87 -9.51 -25.49
N VAL A 153 -4.35 -8.78 -24.49
CA VAL A 153 -5.03 -8.55 -23.21
C VAL A 153 -6.21 -7.61 -23.41
N LEU A 154 -6.01 -6.51 -24.14
CA LEU A 154 -7.08 -5.56 -24.45
C LEU A 154 -8.16 -6.18 -25.36
N ARG A 155 -7.79 -7.02 -26.32
CA ARG A 155 -8.75 -7.78 -27.14
C ARG A 155 -9.57 -8.74 -26.27
N MET A 156 -8.92 -9.47 -25.35
CA MET A 156 -9.62 -10.34 -24.41
C MET A 156 -10.62 -9.55 -23.56
N ALA A 157 -10.20 -8.41 -22.98
CA ALA A 157 -11.09 -7.57 -22.18
C ALA A 157 -12.31 -7.05 -22.98
N ASN A 158 -12.10 -6.62 -24.23
CA ASN A 158 -13.18 -6.22 -25.13
C ASN A 158 -14.16 -7.37 -25.41
N ASN A 159 -13.65 -8.58 -25.70
CA ASN A 159 -14.51 -9.73 -25.96
C ASN A 159 -15.37 -10.10 -24.74
N ILE A 160 -14.80 -10.07 -23.53
CA ILE A 160 -15.55 -10.35 -22.30
C ILE A 160 -16.62 -9.29 -22.05
N LEU A 161 -16.30 -8.01 -22.26
CA LEU A 161 -17.27 -6.94 -22.16
C LEU A 161 -18.44 -7.11 -23.15
N ASP A 162 -18.14 -7.43 -24.42
CA ASP A 162 -19.13 -7.70 -25.45
C ASP A 162 -20.02 -8.90 -25.06
N MET A 163 -19.41 -10.00 -24.57
CA MET A 163 -20.15 -11.18 -24.08
C MET A 163 -21.09 -10.82 -22.92
N THR A 164 -20.62 -10.08 -21.92
CA THR A 164 -21.44 -9.63 -20.78
C THR A 164 -22.61 -8.76 -21.25
N ARG A 165 -22.36 -7.83 -22.17
CA ARG A 165 -23.39 -6.96 -22.74
C ARG A 165 -24.44 -7.78 -23.49
N ILE A 166 -24.03 -8.64 -24.42
CA ILE A 166 -24.93 -9.45 -25.22
C ILE A 166 -25.81 -10.35 -24.34
N ALA A 167 -25.22 -11.02 -23.33
CA ALA A 167 -26.00 -11.84 -22.40
C ALA A 167 -27.03 -11.01 -21.61
N THR A 168 -26.65 -9.80 -21.18
CA THR A 168 -27.56 -8.90 -20.47
C THR A 168 -28.70 -8.43 -21.37
N GLU A 169 -28.41 -8.03 -22.61
CA GLU A 169 -29.42 -7.61 -23.60
C GLU A 169 -30.38 -8.76 -23.94
N LEU A 170 -29.87 -9.98 -24.12
CA LEU A 170 -30.70 -11.16 -24.38
C LEU A 170 -31.55 -11.57 -23.16
N SER A 171 -31.12 -11.26 -21.94
CA SER A 171 -31.89 -11.55 -20.73
C SER A 171 -33.21 -10.76 -20.67
N VAL A 172 -33.24 -9.55 -21.22
CA VAL A 172 -34.42 -8.69 -21.26
C VAL A 172 -35.23 -8.80 -22.55
N ASP A 173 -34.69 -9.47 -23.58
CA ASP A 173 -35.36 -9.64 -24.86
C ASP A 173 -36.58 -10.57 -24.73
N ASN A 174 -37.78 -9.97 -24.79
CA ASN A 174 -39.07 -10.67 -24.77
C ASN A 174 -39.49 -11.20 -26.15
N ALA A 175 -38.79 -10.86 -27.23
CA ALA A 175 -39.08 -11.32 -28.59
C ALA A 175 -38.49 -12.71 -28.89
N ALA A 176 -38.11 -13.46 -27.85
CA ALA A 176 -37.44 -14.75 -28.00
C ALA A 176 -38.41 -15.85 -28.47
N GLY A 177 -37.88 -16.90 -29.13
CA GLY A 177 -38.57 -18.17 -29.38
C GLY A 177 -39.02 -18.86 -28.07
N ASP A 178 -38.73 -20.15 -27.88
CA ASP A 178 -39.06 -20.80 -26.60
C ASP A 178 -38.29 -20.14 -25.44
N LYS A 179 -38.95 -19.21 -24.73
CA LYS A 179 -38.40 -18.42 -23.62
C LYS A 179 -37.68 -19.30 -22.59
N THR A 180 -38.22 -20.48 -22.34
CA THR A 180 -37.67 -21.49 -21.41
C THR A 180 -36.26 -21.92 -21.81
N LYS A 181 -36.01 -22.17 -23.10
CA LYS A 181 -34.70 -22.61 -23.61
C LYS A 181 -33.68 -21.49 -23.59
N LYS A 182 -34.08 -20.27 -23.94
CA LYS A 182 -33.22 -19.08 -23.86
C LYS A 182 -32.77 -18.84 -22.41
N ASP A 183 -33.72 -18.83 -21.48
CA ASP A 183 -33.45 -18.55 -20.07
C ASP A 183 -32.58 -19.66 -19.44
N ALA A 184 -32.77 -20.93 -19.85
CA ALA A 184 -31.90 -22.04 -19.47
C ALA A 184 -30.46 -21.85 -19.97
N LEU A 185 -30.26 -21.49 -21.24
CA LEU A 185 -28.93 -21.22 -21.79
C LEU A 185 -28.25 -20.04 -21.08
N LEU A 186 -28.97 -18.95 -20.83
CA LEU A 186 -28.44 -17.79 -20.10
C LEU A 186 -28.03 -18.15 -18.67
N SER A 187 -28.79 -19.02 -18.00
CA SER A 187 -28.43 -19.55 -16.67
C SER A 187 -27.16 -20.39 -16.72
N GLU A 188 -26.97 -21.25 -17.74
CA GLU A 188 -25.73 -22.00 -17.93
C GLU A 188 -24.53 -21.09 -18.23
N LEU A 189 -24.70 -20.04 -19.03
CA LEU A 189 -23.64 -19.06 -19.30
C LEU A 189 -23.30 -18.23 -18.07
N MET A 190 -24.28 -17.92 -17.22
CA MET A 190 -24.06 -17.21 -15.95
C MET A 190 -23.11 -17.99 -15.02
N GLN A 191 -23.10 -19.33 -15.07
CA GLN A 191 -22.15 -20.15 -14.30
C GLN A 191 -20.68 -19.83 -14.63
N CYS A 192 -20.41 -19.32 -15.83
CA CYS A 192 -19.07 -18.95 -16.27
C CYS A 192 -18.69 -17.50 -15.90
N PHE A 193 -19.68 -16.62 -15.67
CA PHE A 193 -19.42 -15.25 -15.23
C PHE A 193 -19.19 -15.19 -13.72
N THR A 194 -20.02 -15.86 -12.92
CA THR A 194 -20.02 -15.75 -11.45
C THR A 194 -20.43 -17.03 -10.70
N GLY A 195 -20.52 -18.19 -11.37
CA GLY A 195 -20.93 -19.46 -10.74
C GLY A 195 -19.81 -20.50 -10.59
N ASP A 196 -20.18 -21.78 -10.47
CA ASP A 196 -19.23 -22.85 -10.12
C ASP A 196 -18.13 -23.03 -11.16
N ASN A 197 -18.47 -22.90 -12.45
CA ASN A 197 -17.50 -22.99 -13.54
C ASN A 197 -16.44 -21.87 -13.44
N PHE A 198 -16.86 -20.65 -13.10
CA PHE A 198 -15.94 -19.55 -12.83
C PHE A 198 -15.00 -19.86 -11.65
N TYR A 199 -15.55 -20.28 -10.50
CA TYR A 199 -14.75 -20.52 -9.29
C TYR A 199 -13.79 -21.71 -9.44
N ASN A 200 -14.20 -22.77 -10.14
CA ASN A 200 -13.34 -23.91 -10.43
C ASN A 200 -12.16 -23.50 -11.31
N ALA A 201 -12.41 -22.77 -12.39
CA ALA A 201 -11.35 -22.31 -13.28
C ALA A 201 -10.43 -21.29 -12.59
N LYS A 202 -10.99 -20.35 -11.82
CA LYS A 202 -10.22 -19.42 -10.99
C LYS A 202 -9.29 -20.16 -10.03
N THR A 203 -9.79 -21.18 -9.33
CA THR A 203 -8.99 -21.99 -8.40
C THR A 203 -7.85 -22.70 -9.12
N ALA A 204 -8.14 -23.36 -10.24
CA ALA A 204 -7.14 -24.07 -11.03
C ALA A 204 -6.07 -23.12 -11.63
N VAL A 205 -6.47 -21.94 -12.09
CA VAL A 205 -5.53 -20.90 -12.57
C VAL A 205 -4.63 -20.41 -11.43
N LEU A 206 -5.19 -20.11 -10.26
CA LEU A 206 -4.43 -19.67 -9.09
C LEU A 206 -3.43 -20.75 -8.61
N GLU A 207 -3.82 -22.02 -8.66
CA GLU A 207 -2.95 -23.16 -8.38
C GLU A 207 -1.80 -23.26 -9.39
N ALA A 208 -2.07 -23.13 -10.69
CA ALA A 208 -1.03 -23.17 -11.73
C ALA A 208 -0.05 -21.99 -11.64
N MET A 209 -0.53 -20.80 -11.28
CA MET A 209 0.30 -19.62 -11.02
C MET A 209 1.08 -19.70 -9.70
N ASN A 210 0.76 -20.63 -8.80
CA ASN A 210 1.46 -20.81 -7.52
C ASN A 210 2.73 -21.65 -7.70
N ASN A 211 3.73 -21.09 -8.37
CA ASN A 211 5.03 -21.72 -8.56
C ASN A 211 6.17 -20.74 -8.23
N GLU A 212 7.33 -21.29 -7.86
CA GLU A 212 8.53 -20.54 -7.48
C GLU A 212 9.61 -20.61 -8.57
N ILE A 213 9.27 -21.02 -9.81
CA ILE A 213 10.26 -21.42 -10.83
C ILE A 213 11.20 -20.26 -11.22
N LYS A 214 10.64 -19.07 -11.45
CA LYS A 214 11.42 -17.86 -11.73
C LYS A 214 12.27 -17.44 -10.54
N TYR A 215 11.74 -17.62 -9.33
CA TYR A 215 12.45 -17.33 -8.11
C TYR A 215 13.62 -18.31 -7.93
N ASP A 216 13.42 -19.61 -8.14
CA ASP A 216 14.49 -20.61 -8.12
C ASP A 216 15.55 -20.32 -9.20
N MET A 217 15.16 -19.87 -10.40
CA MET A 217 16.11 -19.45 -11.43
C MET A 217 16.94 -18.24 -10.99
N SER A 218 16.32 -17.25 -10.31
CA SER A 218 17.04 -16.08 -9.76
C SER A 218 18.11 -16.50 -8.75
N GLU A 219 17.92 -17.64 -8.10
CA GLU A 219 18.87 -18.21 -7.14
C GLU A 219 20.04 -18.94 -7.83
N ILE A 220 19.94 -19.28 -9.11
CA ILE A 220 20.96 -20.02 -9.86
C ILE A 220 21.84 -19.07 -10.68
N VAL A 221 21.25 -18.02 -11.28
CA VAL A 221 22.01 -17.10 -12.14
C VAL A 221 23.00 -16.23 -11.36
N GLU A 222 24.14 -15.94 -11.99
CA GLU A 222 25.23 -15.18 -11.37
C GLU A 222 25.19 -13.68 -11.68
N LYS A 223 24.70 -13.29 -12.85
CA LYS A 223 24.71 -11.87 -13.24
C LYS A 223 23.63 -11.08 -12.53
N LYS A 224 24.03 -9.94 -11.97
CA LYS A 224 23.16 -9.01 -11.25
C LYS A 224 21.89 -8.65 -12.03
N ASP A 225 22.05 -8.25 -13.29
CA ASP A 225 20.93 -7.79 -14.13
C ASP A 225 19.93 -8.92 -14.44
N GLU A 226 20.43 -10.14 -14.60
CA GLU A 226 19.61 -11.34 -14.83
C GLU A 226 18.78 -11.71 -13.58
N ILE A 227 19.39 -11.61 -12.38
CA ILE A 227 18.68 -11.78 -11.09
C ILE A 227 17.56 -10.75 -10.96
N LEU A 228 17.85 -9.47 -11.22
CA LEU A 228 16.87 -8.40 -11.13
C LEU A 228 15.71 -8.59 -12.12
N ALA A 229 16.00 -9.04 -13.34
CA ALA A 229 14.98 -9.33 -14.34
C ALA A 229 14.07 -10.49 -13.90
N LEU A 230 14.63 -11.57 -13.35
CA LEU A 230 13.87 -12.71 -12.83
C LEU A 230 13.03 -12.35 -11.61
N ASP A 231 13.57 -11.57 -10.67
CA ASP A 231 12.84 -11.08 -9.50
C ASP A 231 11.69 -10.14 -9.90
N LYS A 232 11.93 -9.23 -10.85
CA LYS A 232 10.89 -8.35 -11.42
C LYS A 232 9.80 -9.20 -12.08
N ALA A 233 10.18 -10.21 -12.87
CA ALA A 233 9.23 -11.14 -13.49
C ALA A 233 8.40 -11.92 -12.46
N HIS A 234 9.03 -12.45 -11.41
CA HIS A 234 8.32 -13.16 -10.33
C HIS A 234 7.38 -12.24 -9.54
N SER A 235 7.82 -11.04 -9.18
CA SER A 235 6.96 -10.05 -8.49
C SER A 235 5.75 -9.68 -9.33
N LEU A 236 5.91 -9.57 -10.64
CA LEU A 236 4.83 -9.28 -11.56
C LEU A 236 3.83 -10.44 -11.68
N ASP A 237 4.27 -11.68 -11.57
CA ASP A 237 3.39 -12.86 -11.52
C ASP A 237 2.59 -12.92 -10.21
N LEU A 238 3.25 -12.68 -9.07
CA LEU A 238 2.59 -12.56 -7.77
C LEU A 238 1.53 -11.46 -7.77
N SER A 239 1.77 -10.35 -8.47
CA SER A 239 0.78 -9.28 -8.64
C SER A 239 -0.44 -9.76 -9.44
N SER A 240 -0.26 -10.47 -10.55
CA SER A 240 -1.38 -11.01 -11.34
C SER A 240 -2.17 -12.05 -10.54
N ARG A 241 -1.48 -12.98 -9.87
CA ARG A 241 -2.10 -13.96 -8.97
C ARG A 241 -2.88 -13.29 -7.85
N GLY A 242 -2.30 -12.28 -7.21
CA GLY A 242 -2.94 -11.52 -6.15
C GLY A 242 -4.26 -10.93 -6.64
N ARG A 243 -4.23 -10.22 -7.77
CA ARG A 243 -5.44 -9.59 -8.35
C ARG A 243 -6.52 -10.61 -8.66
N ILE A 244 -6.20 -11.71 -9.34
CA ILE A 244 -7.17 -12.80 -9.59
C ILE A 244 -7.73 -13.34 -8.26
N GLY A 245 -6.90 -13.49 -7.24
CA GLY A 245 -7.32 -13.96 -5.92
C GLY A 245 -8.35 -13.04 -5.23
N TYR A 246 -8.19 -11.73 -5.39
CA TYR A 246 -8.99 -10.71 -4.70
C TYR A 246 -10.31 -10.34 -5.37
N THR A 247 -10.54 -10.73 -6.62
CA THR A 247 -11.72 -10.29 -7.37
C THR A 247 -12.47 -11.44 -8.01
N ASP A 248 -13.79 -11.31 -8.16
CA ASP A 248 -14.68 -12.38 -8.65
C ASP A 248 -15.34 -11.98 -9.99
N GLU A 249 -14.58 -11.35 -10.89
CA GLU A 249 -15.03 -10.98 -12.24
C GLU A 249 -14.26 -11.75 -13.34
N LEU A 250 -15.01 -12.35 -14.27
CA LEU A 250 -14.45 -13.05 -15.44
C LEU A 250 -13.51 -12.15 -16.26
N ILE A 251 -13.79 -10.86 -16.39
CA ILE A 251 -12.94 -9.93 -17.13
C ILE A 251 -11.52 -9.83 -16.52
N ILE A 252 -11.40 -9.86 -15.18
CA ILE A 252 -10.10 -9.83 -14.50
C ILE A 252 -9.41 -11.18 -14.59
N LEU A 253 -10.14 -12.28 -14.36
CA LEU A 253 -9.60 -13.63 -14.51
C LEU A 253 -8.99 -13.81 -15.91
N ALA A 254 -9.74 -13.47 -16.97
CA ALA A 254 -9.30 -13.61 -18.35
C ALA A 254 -8.16 -12.65 -18.71
N SER A 255 -8.27 -11.36 -18.35
CA SER A 255 -7.26 -10.36 -18.72
C SER A 255 -5.93 -10.55 -17.98
N GLU A 256 -5.93 -10.79 -16.67
CA GLU A 256 -4.69 -11.03 -15.91
C GLU A 256 -4.05 -12.36 -16.28
N SER A 257 -4.84 -13.39 -16.64
CA SER A 257 -4.29 -14.65 -17.16
C SER A 257 -3.68 -14.47 -18.54
N ALA A 258 -4.35 -13.77 -19.46
CA ALA A 258 -3.78 -13.43 -20.76
C ALA A 258 -2.50 -12.59 -20.63
N TYR A 259 -2.47 -11.66 -19.67
CA TYR A 259 -1.29 -10.84 -19.39
C TYR A 259 -0.13 -11.67 -18.83
N TYR A 260 -0.40 -12.56 -17.87
CA TYR A 260 0.56 -13.52 -17.35
C TYR A 260 1.14 -14.40 -18.47
N LEU A 261 0.28 -14.89 -19.37
CA LEU A 261 0.70 -15.74 -20.50
C LEU A 261 1.53 -14.97 -21.53
N ALA A 262 1.07 -13.80 -21.97
CA ALA A 262 1.76 -12.96 -22.95
C ALA A 262 3.20 -12.67 -22.51
N ARG A 263 3.36 -12.18 -21.27
CA ARG A 263 4.68 -11.97 -20.67
C ARG A 263 5.42 -13.27 -20.40
N GLY A 264 4.74 -14.31 -19.93
CA GLY A 264 5.37 -15.58 -19.58
C GLY A 264 6.06 -16.22 -20.78
N TYR A 265 5.40 -16.21 -21.94
CA TYR A 265 6.01 -16.70 -23.18
C TYR A 265 7.17 -15.82 -23.64
N GLU A 266 7.10 -14.50 -23.49
CA GLU A 266 8.22 -13.58 -23.75
C GLU A 266 9.41 -13.86 -22.84
N GLN A 267 9.17 -13.99 -21.54
CA GLN A 267 10.17 -14.30 -20.54
C GLN A 267 10.83 -15.66 -20.75
N LEU A 268 10.09 -16.67 -21.24
CA LEU A 268 10.68 -17.97 -21.63
C LEU A 268 11.75 -17.85 -22.73
N ARG A 269 11.71 -16.77 -23.53
CA ARG A 269 12.66 -16.50 -24.62
C ARG A 269 13.79 -15.58 -24.21
N GLU A 270 13.48 -14.59 -23.36
CA GLU A 270 14.41 -13.50 -23.03
C GLU A 270 15.18 -13.74 -21.74
N LEU A 271 14.58 -14.42 -20.75
CA LEU A 271 15.23 -14.65 -19.47
C LEU A 271 16.11 -15.91 -19.52
N PRO A 272 17.22 -15.91 -18.76
CA PRO A 272 18.15 -17.03 -18.74
C PRO A 272 17.60 -18.20 -17.92
N PHE A 273 16.72 -19.01 -18.51
CA PHE A 273 16.30 -20.27 -17.91
C PHE A 273 17.25 -21.41 -18.27
N ASP A 274 17.53 -22.30 -17.31
CA ASP A 274 18.05 -23.62 -17.65
C ASP A 274 16.95 -24.50 -18.27
N LYS A 275 17.34 -25.65 -18.82
CA LYS A 275 16.42 -26.55 -19.55
C LYS A 275 15.30 -27.09 -18.66
N GLU A 276 15.56 -27.35 -17.39
CA GLU A 276 14.59 -27.91 -16.45
C GLU A 276 13.55 -26.86 -16.06
N HIS A 277 13.99 -25.70 -15.56
CA HIS A 277 13.12 -24.60 -15.14
C HIS A 277 12.33 -24.03 -16.32
N SER A 278 12.95 -23.96 -17.52
CA SER A 278 12.23 -23.58 -18.75
C SER A 278 11.08 -24.53 -19.04
N SER A 279 11.31 -25.85 -18.97
CA SER A 279 10.28 -26.87 -19.20
C SER A 279 9.18 -26.83 -18.14
N GLN A 280 9.53 -26.66 -16.87
CA GLN A 280 8.57 -26.54 -15.78
C GLN A 280 7.70 -25.28 -15.91
N PHE A 281 8.29 -24.14 -16.25
CA PHE A 281 7.56 -22.88 -16.40
C PHE A 281 6.67 -22.90 -17.64
N ALA A 282 7.14 -23.48 -18.75
CA ALA A 282 6.32 -23.72 -19.94
C ALA A 282 5.10 -24.60 -19.61
N ALA A 283 5.27 -25.66 -18.81
CA ALA A 283 4.16 -26.50 -18.37
C ALA A 283 3.17 -25.74 -17.46
N ALA A 284 3.66 -24.85 -16.59
CA ALA A 284 2.80 -24.01 -15.74
C ALA A 284 1.99 -22.99 -16.58
N ALA A 285 2.62 -22.33 -17.54
CA ALA A 285 1.96 -21.44 -18.48
C ALA A 285 0.89 -22.18 -19.29
N GLU A 286 1.22 -23.38 -19.80
CA GLU A 286 0.27 -24.18 -20.57
C GLU A 286 -0.94 -24.61 -19.73
N ARG A 287 -0.76 -24.97 -18.45
CA ARG A 287 -1.88 -25.25 -17.55
C ARG A 287 -2.81 -24.06 -17.40
N VAL A 288 -2.28 -22.84 -17.17
CA VAL A 288 -3.10 -21.62 -17.08
C VAL A 288 -3.90 -21.42 -18.37
N ARG A 289 -3.25 -21.58 -19.53
CA ARG A 289 -3.89 -21.46 -20.84
C ARG A 289 -5.03 -22.45 -21.02
N ILE A 290 -4.81 -23.73 -20.72
CA ILE A 290 -5.84 -24.78 -20.82
C ILE A 290 -7.03 -24.48 -19.92
N GLN A 291 -6.81 -24.12 -18.65
CA GLN A 291 -7.91 -23.84 -17.71
C GLN A 291 -8.79 -22.67 -18.18
N LEU A 292 -8.17 -21.63 -18.75
CA LEU A 292 -8.93 -20.52 -19.31
C LEU A 292 -9.67 -20.92 -20.60
N LYS A 293 -9.07 -21.75 -21.46
CA LYS A 293 -9.74 -22.31 -22.65
C LYS A 293 -10.97 -23.13 -22.26
N THR A 294 -10.93 -23.88 -21.16
CA THR A 294 -12.06 -24.70 -20.70
C THR A 294 -13.33 -23.87 -20.47
N ILE A 295 -13.23 -22.67 -19.91
CA ILE A 295 -14.38 -21.78 -19.72
C ILE A 295 -15.01 -21.42 -21.08
N PHE A 296 -14.19 -20.96 -22.02
CA PHE A 296 -14.68 -20.53 -23.33
C PHE A 296 -15.19 -21.69 -24.18
N ALA A 297 -14.53 -22.84 -24.13
CA ALA A 297 -15.00 -24.05 -24.80
C ALA A 297 -16.35 -24.52 -24.24
N PHE A 298 -16.57 -24.42 -22.93
CA PHE A 298 -17.88 -24.71 -22.33
C PHE A 298 -18.96 -23.76 -22.85
N MET A 299 -18.69 -22.44 -22.90
CA MET A 299 -19.63 -21.47 -23.46
C MET A 299 -19.98 -21.80 -24.92
N GLU A 300 -18.97 -22.11 -25.74
CA GLU A 300 -19.15 -22.50 -27.14
C GLU A 300 -20.02 -23.76 -27.28
N GLU A 301 -19.70 -24.82 -26.52
CA GLU A 301 -20.44 -26.08 -26.53
C GLU A 301 -21.93 -25.89 -26.18
N LYS A 302 -22.21 -25.08 -25.16
CA LYS A 302 -23.60 -24.80 -24.75
C LYS A 302 -24.38 -24.04 -25.80
N ILE A 303 -23.78 -23.03 -26.41
CA ILE A 303 -24.41 -22.26 -27.48
C ILE A 303 -24.63 -23.12 -28.72
N GLU A 304 -23.66 -23.95 -29.10
CA GLU A 304 -23.84 -24.87 -30.23
C GLU A 304 -24.93 -25.90 -29.98
N THR A 305 -24.97 -26.47 -28.76
CA THR A 305 -25.98 -27.47 -28.39
C THR A 305 -27.38 -26.88 -28.44
N ALA A 306 -27.56 -25.69 -27.87
CA ALA A 306 -28.84 -24.98 -27.93
C ALA A 306 -29.20 -24.57 -29.37
N GLY A 307 -28.22 -24.11 -30.15
CA GLY A 307 -28.41 -23.71 -31.54
C GLY A 307 -28.73 -24.87 -32.51
N ARG A 308 -28.32 -26.10 -32.21
CA ARG A 308 -28.75 -27.31 -32.96
C ARG A 308 -30.21 -27.67 -32.68
N GLN A 309 -30.73 -27.27 -31.53
CA GLN A 309 -32.11 -27.55 -31.10
C GLN A 309 -33.08 -26.44 -31.52
N ASP A 310 -32.58 -25.24 -31.81
CA ASP A 310 -33.36 -24.05 -32.13
C ASP A 310 -32.56 -23.03 -32.98
N ASP A 311 -32.94 -22.90 -34.26
CA ASP A 311 -32.30 -21.95 -35.20
C ASP A 311 -32.48 -20.48 -34.79
N PHE A 312 -33.53 -20.15 -34.04
CA PHE A 312 -33.74 -18.80 -33.53
C PHE A 312 -32.71 -18.47 -32.44
N ILE A 313 -32.47 -19.41 -31.51
CA ILE A 313 -31.44 -19.28 -30.47
C ILE A 313 -30.05 -19.16 -31.14
N LYS A 314 -29.77 -20.00 -32.15
CA LYS A 314 -28.52 -19.95 -32.91
C LYS A 314 -28.25 -18.55 -33.48
N ASN A 315 -29.25 -17.93 -34.10
CA ASN A 315 -29.11 -16.60 -34.70
C ASN A 315 -28.94 -15.50 -33.65
N LYS A 316 -29.68 -15.58 -32.53
CA LYS A 316 -29.59 -14.59 -31.44
C LYS A 316 -28.24 -14.62 -30.70
N PHE A 317 -27.66 -15.80 -30.52
CA PHE A 317 -26.37 -15.97 -29.84
C PHE A 317 -25.16 -15.95 -30.79
N ALA A 318 -25.34 -15.73 -32.10
CA ALA A 318 -24.25 -15.75 -33.08
C ALA A 318 -23.11 -14.78 -32.74
N ALA A 319 -23.45 -13.54 -32.36
CA ALA A 319 -22.47 -12.54 -31.95
C ALA A 319 -21.73 -12.94 -30.66
N PHE A 320 -22.42 -13.57 -29.71
CA PHE A 320 -21.79 -14.08 -28.49
C PHE A 320 -20.80 -15.21 -28.84
N ALA A 321 -21.22 -16.17 -29.67
CA ALA A 321 -20.38 -17.29 -30.10
C ALA A 321 -19.14 -16.82 -30.86
N GLU A 322 -19.25 -15.78 -31.68
CA GLU A 322 -18.11 -15.14 -32.34
C GLU A 322 -17.08 -14.63 -31.32
N LYS A 323 -17.51 -13.95 -30.25
CA LYS A 323 -16.60 -13.44 -29.21
C LYS A 323 -15.98 -14.54 -28.36
N VAL A 324 -16.67 -15.66 -28.16
CA VAL A 324 -16.10 -16.86 -27.55
C VAL A 324 -14.98 -17.43 -28.44
N LYS A 325 -15.23 -17.58 -29.74
CA LYS A 325 -14.24 -18.05 -30.73
C LYS A 325 -13.03 -17.12 -30.83
N ASP A 326 -13.26 -15.81 -30.87
CA ASP A 326 -12.18 -14.82 -30.86
C ASP A 326 -11.31 -14.94 -29.60
N SER A 327 -11.93 -15.20 -28.44
CA SER A 327 -11.21 -15.38 -27.17
C SER A 327 -10.36 -16.66 -27.18
N LEU A 328 -10.89 -17.76 -27.73
CA LEU A 328 -10.12 -19.00 -27.95
C LEU A 328 -8.94 -18.77 -28.90
N ASN A 329 -9.15 -18.06 -30.01
CA ASN A 329 -8.11 -17.71 -30.98
C ASN A 329 -7.00 -16.84 -30.37
N ILE A 330 -7.34 -15.90 -29.49
CA ILE A 330 -6.36 -15.11 -28.74
C ILE A 330 -5.47 -16.05 -27.91
N LEU A 331 -6.07 -16.98 -27.16
CA LEU A 331 -5.32 -17.94 -26.32
C LEU A 331 -4.42 -18.87 -27.14
N ASP A 332 -4.84 -19.25 -28.35
CA ASP A 332 -4.02 -20.06 -29.25
C ASP A 332 -2.87 -19.26 -29.89
N GLY A 333 -3.03 -17.95 -30.08
CA GLY A 333 -2.00 -17.06 -30.61
C GLY A 333 -0.94 -16.60 -29.59
N LEU A 334 -1.23 -16.64 -28.29
CA LEU A 334 -0.34 -16.11 -27.22
C LEU A 334 1.09 -16.68 -27.22
N PRO A 335 1.36 -17.98 -27.47
CA PRO A 335 2.73 -18.49 -27.54
C PRO A 335 3.59 -17.79 -28.62
N GLY A 336 2.95 -17.41 -29.73
CA GLY A 336 3.57 -16.72 -30.86
C GLY A 336 3.65 -15.19 -30.71
N TYR A 337 2.92 -14.61 -29.77
CA TYR A 337 2.90 -13.16 -29.55
C TYR A 337 4.29 -12.62 -29.16
N ARG A 338 4.63 -11.44 -29.68
CA ARG A 338 5.86 -10.69 -29.39
C ARG A 338 5.49 -9.22 -29.25
N THR A 339 6.04 -8.56 -28.24
CA THR A 339 5.93 -7.11 -28.12
C THR A 339 6.68 -6.45 -29.29
N PRO A 340 6.14 -5.41 -29.94
CA PRO A 340 6.84 -4.73 -31.03
C PRO A 340 8.21 -4.19 -30.58
N PRO A 341 9.28 -4.38 -31.39
CA PRO A 341 10.61 -3.86 -31.04
C PRO A 341 10.65 -2.33 -31.12
N VAL A 342 11.52 -1.71 -30.32
CA VAL A 342 11.84 -0.26 -30.42
C VAL A 342 12.48 -0.01 -31.78
N SER A 343 11.90 0.89 -32.59
CA SER A 343 12.34 1.08 -33.98
C SER A 343 13.79 1.56 -34.09
N GLU A 344 14.52 1.12 -35.12
CA GLU A 344 15.90 1.54 -35.40
C GLU A 344 16.05 3.04 -35.78
N SER A 345 14.95 3.74 -36.10
CA SER A 345 14.92 5.13 -36.60
C SER A 345 14.81 6.22 -35.50
N GLY A 346 14.85 5.82 -34.23
CA GLY A 346 14.71 6.68 -33.04
C GLY A 346 13.83 6.02 -31.98
N PHE A 347 13.66 6.67 -30.82
CA PHE A 347 12.81 6.19 -29.73
C PHE A 347 11.39 6.77 -29.87
N PRO A 348 10.39 6.00 -30.33
CA PRO A 348 9.01 6.46 -30.44
C PRO A 348 8.39 6.63 -29.06
N ILE A 349 7.76 7.77 -28.82
CA ILE A 349 7.03 8.07 -27.60
C ILE A 349 5.57 8.31 -27.99
N THR A 350 4.72 7.32 -27.72
CA THR A 350 3.27 7.44 -27.88
C THR A 350 2.66 7.58 -26.49
N VAL A 351 1.92 8.65 -26.23
CA VAL A 351 1.16 8.81 -24.99
C VAL A 351 -0.31 8.98 -25.30
N MET A 352 -1.17 8.61 -24.35
CA MET A 352 -2.60 8.77 -24.46
C MET A 352 -3.12 9.53 -23.23
N LEU A 353 -3.83 10.62 -23.47
CA LEU A 353 -4.51 11.40 -22.45
C LEU A 353 -5.96 10.94 -22.35
N MET A 354 -6.40 10.63 -21.14
CA MET A 354 -7.76 10.13 -20.91
C MET A 354 -8.31 10.61 -19.55
N GLU A 355 -9.62 10.65 -19.42
CA GLU A 355 -10.30 10.82 -18.13
C GLU A 355 -9.95 9.61 -17.23
N ASP A 356 -9.51 9.86 -15.99
CA ASP A 356 -9.04 8.82 -15.07
C ASP A 356 -10.15 7.79 -14.77
N THR A 357 -11.35 8.30 -14.49
CA THR A 357 -12.49 7.50 -14.03
C THR A 357 -13.19 6.73 -15.15
N THR A 358 -13.39 7.35 -16.32
CA THR A 358 -14.14 6.76 -17.43
C THR A 358 -13.22 6.11 -18.48
N GLY A 359 -11.93 6.45 -18.47
CA GLY A 359 -10.97 6.06 -19.51
C GLY A 359 -11.18 6.76 -20.86
N LYS A 360 -12.16 7.68 -20.96
CA LYS A 360 -12.49 8.35 -22.22
C LYS A 360 -11.30 9.19 -22.72
N ALA A 361 -10.94 9.03 -23.98
CA ALA A 361 -9.90 9.82 -24.63
C ALA A 361 -10.21 11.33 -24.60
N VAL A 362 -9.16 12.14 -24.38
CA VAL A 362 -9.26 13.60 -24.37
C VAL A 362 -8.46 14.19 -25.52
N SER A 363 -9.17 14.75 -26.50
CA SER A 363 -8.60 15.25 -27.75
C SER A 363 -8.32 16.77 -27.74
N GLY A 364 -7.41 17.21 -28.61
CA GLY A 364 -7.09 18.63 -28.82
C GLY A 364 -6.47 19.33 -27.62
N ILE A 365 -5.79 18.58 -26.74
CA ILE A 365 -5.02 19.10 -25.60
C ILE A 365 -3.54 19.07 -25.95
N ASP A 366 -2.82 20.14 -25.61
CA ASP A 366 -1.40 20.21 -25.85
C ASP A 366 -0.63 19.29 -24.88
N ILE A 367 0.28 18.47 -25.41
CA ILE A 367 1.20 17.62 -24.66
C ILE A 367 2.63 18.11 -24.88
N MET A 368 3.32 18.45 -23.80
CA MET A 368 4.71 18.87 -23.83
C MET A 368 5.61 17.66 -23.62
N PHE A 369 6.54 17.47 -24.55
CA PHE A 369 7.66 16.54 -24.48
C PHE A 369 8.91 17.37 -24.19
N GLU A 370 9.45 17.26 -22.99
CA GLU A 370 10.60 18.03 -22.53
C GLU A 370 11.77 17.09 -22.28
N ARG A 371 12.91 17.36 -22.89
CA ARG A 371 14.14 16.60 -22.66
C ARG A 371 14.80 17.07 -21.37
N LEU A 372 14.78 16.18 -20.37
CA LEU A 372 15.48 16.37 -19.10
C LEU A 372 16.96 15.97 -19.19
N ARG A 373 17.28 14.96 -20.00
CA ARG A 373 18.65 14.45 -20.22
C ARG A 373 18.89 14.05 -21.66
N GLY A 374 20.15 14.12 -22.09
CA GLY A 374 20.60 13.75 -23.42
C GLY A 374 20.86 14.96 -24.34
N SER A 375 21.49 14.72 -25.49
CA SER A 375 21.87 15.67 -26.54
C SER A 375 21.04 15.54 -27.82
N GLY A 376 20.19 14.52 -27.91
CA GLY A 376 19.28 14.28 -29.03
C GLY A 376 18.17 15.32 -29.21
N LYS A 377 17.37 15.15 -30.27
CA LYS A 377 16.31 16.06 -30.72
C LYS A 377 14.95 15.37 -30.85
N ILE A 378 13.87 16.14 -30.79
CA ILE A 378 12.48 15.65 -30.86
C ILE A 378 11.90 15.93 -32.25
N TYR A 379 11.28 14.91 -32.84
CA TYR A 379 10.70 14.92 -34.19
C TYR A 379 9.22 14.51 -34.17
N SER A 380 8.50 14.90 -35.22
CA SER A 380 7.12 14.48 -35.47
C SER A 380 7.05 13.08 -36.09
N ALA A 381 5.83 12.53 -36.21
CA ALA A 381 5.57 11.29 -36.96
C ALA A 381 6.03 11.35 -38.42
N ALA A 382 6.00 12.53 -39.03
CA ALA A 382 6.46 12.76 -40.40
C ALA A 382 7.99 12.98 -40.50
N GLY A 383 8.72 12.89 -39.38
CA GLY A 383 10.16 13.09 -39.34
C GLY A 383 10.62 14.55 -39.35
N VAL A 384 9.70 15.50 -39.13
CA VAL A 384 10.00 16.94 -39.05
C VAL A 384 10.52 17.27 -37.65
N GLU A 385 11.61 18.03 -37.53
CA GLU A 385 12.14 18.50 -36.24
C GLU A 385 11.11 19.40 -35.56
N LEU A 386 10.67 19.01 -34.35
CA LEU A 386 9.74 19.78 -33.53
C LEU A 386 10.47 20.69 -32.54
N GLY A 387 11.64 20.27 -32.07
CA GLY A 387 12.47 21.04 -31.15
C GLY A 387 13.63 20.23 -30.57
N SER A 388 14.65 20.94 -30.06
CA SER A 388 15.85 20.35 -29.47
C SER A 388 15.71 20.08 -27.96
N LYS A 389 15.10 21.01 -27.21
CA LYS A 389 14.86 20.88 -25.75
C LYS A 389 13.44 20.47 -25.41
N SER A 390 12.44 21.02 -26.11
CA SER A 390 11.03 20.73 -25.86
C SER A 390 10.23 20.76 -27.16
N ALA A 391 9.15 19.99 -27.21
CA ALA A 391 8.17 19.99 -28.29
C ALA A 391 6.76 19.93 -27.71
N VAL A 392 5.81 20.61 -28.35
CA VAL A 392 4.38 20.55 -28.01
C VAL A 392 3.63 19.86 -29.13
N VAL A 393 2.86 18.83 -28.79
CA VAL A 393 2.04 18.05 -29.73
C VAL A 393 0.61 17.96 -29.20
N LYS A 394 -0.38 18.31 -30.02
CA LYS A 394 -1.79 18.16 -29.66
C LYS A 394 -2.22 16.70 -29.67
N THR A 395 -3.04 16.32 -28.70
CA THR A 395 -3.73 15.02 -28.73
C THR A 395 -4.68 14.95 -29.92
N LEU A 396 -4.67 13.81 -30.60
CA LEU A 396 -5.55 13.47 -31.72
C LEU A 396 -6.97 13.15 -31.21
N ALA A 397 -7.89 12.87 -32.14
CA ALA A 397 -9.28 12.52 -31.81
C ALA A 397 -9.39 11.27 -30.91
N ASP A 398 -8.43 10.35 -31.01
CA ASP A 398 -8.32 9.14 -30.21
C ASP A 398 -7.59 9.37 -28.86
N GLY A 399 -7.27 10.62 -28.52
CA GLY A 399 -6.58 11.02 -27.29
C GLY A 399 -5.07 10.78 -27.29
N SER A 400 -4.51 10.25 -28.38
CA SER A 400 -3.08 9.96 -28.47
C SER A 400 -2.26 11.18 -28.91
N ALA A 401 -1.02 11.27 -28.44
CA ALA A 401 -0.01 12.19 -28.92
C ALA A 401 1.28 11.41 -29.19
N TYR A 402 1.98 11.76 -30.27
CA TYR A 402 3.16 11.04 -30.72
C TYR A 402 4.34 11.99 -30.96
N ALA A 403 5.50 11.61 -30.43
CA ALA A 403 6.78 12.20 -30.75
C ALA A 403 7.83 11.12 -31.00
N LEU A 404 8.87 11.45 -31.75
CA LEU A 404 10.03 10.59 -31.98
C LEU A 404 11.28 11.28 -31.43
N TYR A 405 11.90 10.72 -30.39
CA TYR A 405 13.20 11.21 -29.92
C TYR A 405 14.32 10.54 -30.74
N LYS A 406 15.18 11.33 -31.37
CA LYS A 406 16.40 10.82 -32.00
C LYS A 406 17.61 11.19 -31.15
N PRO A 407 18.24 10.21 -30.48
CA PRO A 407 19.50 10.40 -29.80
C PRO A 407 20.58 10.98 -30.74
N ALA A 408 21.48 11.80 -30.22
CA ALA A 408 22.65 12.28 -30.93
C ALA A 408 23.68 11.16 -31.17
N ALA A 409 23.72 10.16 -30.29
CA ALA A 409 24.52 8.94 -30.42
C ALA A 409 23.69 7.70 -30.06
N LYS A 410 24.03 6.53 -30.61
CA LYS A 410 23.27 5.27 -30.38
C LYS A 410 23.22 4.82 -28.92
N ASP A 411 24.24 5.17 -28.14
CA ASP A 411 24.44 4.82 -26.74
C ASP A 411 24.10 5.96 -25.78
N GLU A 412 23.53 7.05 -26.28
CA GLU A 412 23.14 8.20 -25.45
C GLU A 412 22.10 7.80 -24.40
N ILE A 413 22.41 8.10 -23.14
CA ILE A 413 21.46 8.02 -22.04
C ILE A 413 20.61 9.29 -22.05
N PHE A 414 19.31 9.14 -22.28
CA PHE A 414 18.36 10.26 -22.34
C PHE A 414 17.17 10.04 -21.41
N GLN A 415 16.46 11.13 -21.12
CA GLN A 415 15.19 11.08 -20.39
C GLN A 415 14.30 12.24 -20.83
N ILE A 416 13.06 11.91 -21.21
CA ILE A 416 12.04 12.87 -21.61
C ILE A 416 10.95 12.90 -20.54
N ASN A 417 10.58 14.09 -20.07
CA ASN A 417 9.34 14.33 -19.34
C ASN A 417 8.20 14.57 -20.33
N VAL A 418 7.06 13.92 -20.13
CA VAL A 418 5.85 14.14 -20.90
C VAL A 418 4.75 14.62 -19.96
N THR A 419 4.13 15.75 -20.29
CA THR A 419 3.14 16.41 -19.43
C THR A 419 2.07 17.14 -20.23
N TYR A 420 0.86 17.23 -19.69
CA TYR A 420 -0.26 17.94 -20.33
C TYR A 420 -0.62 19.26 -19.62
N ASP A 421 -0.09 19.49 -18.42
CA ASP A 421 -0.37 20.68 -17.61
C ASP A 421 0.90 21.28 -17.00
N GLY A 422 2.09 20.82 -17.38
CA GLY A 422 3.36 21.27 -16.81
C GLY A 422 3.56 20.87 -15.33
N LEU A 423 2.61 20.17 -14.72
CA LEU A 423 2.65 19.72 -13.33
C LEU A 423 2.81 18.20 -13.25
N HIS A 424 2.12 17.45 -14.11
CA HIS A 424 2.23 16.01 -14.21
C HIS A 424 3.61 15.60 -14.74
N VAL A 425 4.18 14.54 -14.19
CA VAL A 425 5.49 14.02 -14.60
C VAL A 425 5.39 12.56 -15.03
N MET A 426 5.53 12.33 -16.33
CA MET A 426 5.75 11.02 -16.93
C MET A 426 7.15 10.98 -17.53
N LEU A 427 8.00 10.10 -17.04
CA LEU A 427 9.37 9.95 -17.52
C LEU A 427 9.45 8.85 -18.56
N VAL A 428 10.10 9.14 -19.68
CA VAL A 428 10.31 8.21 -20.80
C VAL A 428 11.78 8.26 -21.25
N PRO A 429 12.55 7.15 -21.09
CA PRO A 429 12.18 5.92 -20.38
C PRO A 429 11.96 6.15 -18.86
N GLU A 430 11.12 5.30 -18.25
CA GLU A 430 10.76 5.39 -16.82
C GLU A 430 11.97 5.15 -15.89
N GLU A 431 12.86 4.25 -16.27
CA GLU A 431 14.08 3.90 -15.56
C GLU A 431 15.29 4.36 -16.40
N VAL A 432 16.13 5.21 -15.82
CA VAL A 432 17.46 5.54 -16.37
C VAL A 432 18.46 4.86 -15.44
N ASN A 433 19.33 4.00 -15.99
CA ASN A 433 20.39 3.35 -15.22
C ASN A 433 21.40 4.41 -14.75
N GLU A 434 21.12 5.01 -13.60
CA GLU A 434 22.11 5.80 -12.87
C GLU A 434 23.01 4.86 -12.08
N LYS A 435 24.31 5.15 -12.06
CA LYS A 435 25.14 4.77 -10.91
C LYS A 435 24.44 5.31 -9.65
N PRO A 436 24.33 4.52 -8.57
CA PRO A 436 23.54 4.89 -7.40
C PRO A 436 23.90 6.30 -6.93
N CYS A 437 22.91 7.19 -6.92
CA CYS A 437 23.04 8.51 -6.31
C CYS A 437 23.32 8.29 -4.83
N VAL A 438 24.57 8.56 -4.45
CA VAL A 438 25.04 8.53 -3.07
C VAL A 438 24.35 9.69 -2.34
N SER A 439 23.81 9.37 -1.15
CA SER A 439 23.32 10.30 -0.12
C SER A 439 22.21 11.30 -0.49
N ALA A 440 21.02 11.07 0.07
CA ALA A 440 20.16 12.17 0.52
C ALA A 440 20.57 12.52 1.96
N THR A 441 21.72 13.21 2.10
CA THR A 441 22.06 13.93 3.33
C THR A 441 21.39 15.31 3.32
N PRO A 442 21.13 15.94 4.49
CA PRO A 442 20.61 17.31 4.57
C PRO A 442 21.59 18.38 4.05
N ASP A 443 22.83 18.01 3.75
CA ASP A 443 23.93 18.92 3.41
C ASP A 443 24.35 18.73 1.94
N TYR A 444 23.63 19.39 1.03
CA TYR A 444 24.16 19.79 -0.29
C TYR A 444 23.51 21.12 -0.70
N ILE A 445 24.04 22.21 -0.13
CA ILE A 445 24.27 23.46 -0.88
C ILE A 445 25.76 23.74 -0.70
N ILE A 446 26.55 23.32 -1.68
CA ILE A 446 27.82 23.97 -1.98
C ILE A 446 27.80 24.16 -3.51
N ASP A 447 27.68 25.41 -3.92
CA ASP A 447 28.03 25.88 -5.25
C ASP A 447 29.52 25.62 -5.47
N GLU A 448 29.90 24.88 -6.51
CA GLU A 448 31.25 24.76 -7.08
C GLU A 448 31.09 23.94 -8.39
N ASP A 449 31.36 24.39 -9.62
CA ASP A 449 32.01 25.59 -10.13
C ASP A 449 31.35 26.00 -11.45
N LEU A 450 31.04 27.29 -11.54
CA LEU A 450 30.79 28.02 -12.77
C LEU A 450 32.08 28.04 -13.61
N VAL A 451 32.07 27.39 -14.77
CA VAL A 451 32.83 27.91 -15.91
C VAL A 451 31.88 28.86 -16.64
N PRO A 452 32.20 30.16 -16.70
CA PRO A 452 31.33 31.16 -17.31
C PRO A 452 31.48 31.06 -18.82
N ASP A 453 30.45 30.56 -19.50
CA ASP A 453 30.22 30.92 -20.90
C ASP A 453 28.91 31.69 -20.98
N ASP A 454 29.08 32.96 -21.33
CA ASP A 454 28.09 34.00 -21.50
C ASP A 454 26.89 33.54 -22.35
N GLU A 455 25.73 33.46 -21.73
CA GLU A 455 24.48 34.04 -22.26
C GLU A 455 23.51 34.17 -21.06
N ASP A 456 23.46 35.38 -20.51
CA ASP A 456 22.47 35.82 -19.53
C ASP A 456 21.05 35.52 -20.04
N VAL A 457 20.47 34.40 -19.59
CA VAL A 457 19.02 34.20 -19.62
C VAL A 457 18.53 34.31 -18.17
N PRO A 458 17.78 35.36 -17.82
CA PRO A 458 17.27 35.55 -16.46
C PRO A 458 16.45 34.34 -16.02
N VAL A 459 16.72 33.84 -14.80
CA VAL A 459 15.97 32.78 -14.10
C VAL A 459 14.49 33.15 -13.85
N ASP A 460 14.05 34.33 -14.30
CA ASP A 460 12.66 34.79 -14.30
C ASP A 460 11.83 34.34 -15.53
N THR A 461 12.39 33.69 -16.57
CA THR A 461 11.59 33.28 -17.76
C THR A 461 10.80 31.97 -17.61
N LEU A 462 10.87 31.29 -16.47
CA LEU A 462 9.97 30.16 -16.16
C LEU A 462 8.73 30.57 -15.35
N LYS A 463 8.60 31.86 -15.00
CA LYS A 463 7.33 32.41 -14.50
C LYS A 463 6.36 32.56 -15.68
N ALA A 464 5.27 31.80 -15.61
CA ALA A 464 4.14 31.76 -16.54
C ALA A 464 4.39 31.04 -17.87
N SER A 465 4.33 29.70 -17.84
CA SER A 465 3.84 28.97 -19.01
C SER A 465 2.30 29.00 -19.00
N PRO A 466 1.62 29.62 -19.99
CA PRO A 466 0.16 29.58 -20.15
C PRO A 466 -0.41 28.16 -20.34
N PHE A 467 0.47 27.17 -20.48
CA PHE A 467 0.17 25.77 -20.77
C PHE A 467 -0.57 25.06 -19.62
N ALA A 468 -0.29 25.42 -18.37
CA ALA A 468 -0.80 24.72 -17.17
C ALA A 468 -2.21 25.18 -16.73
N HIS A 469 -2.49 26.49 -16.85
CA HIS A 469 -3.66 27.10 -16.21
C HIS A 469 -4.97 26.95 -17.01
N ASN A 470 -4.89 26.71 -18.32
CA ASN A 470 -6.07 26.73 -19.18
C ASN A 470 -6.80 25.38 -19.32
N LEU A 471 -6.18 24.25 -18.95
CA LEU A 471 -6.76 22.93 -19.23
C LEU A 471 -8.08 22.65 -18.48
N PRO A 472 -8.17 22.84 -17.13
CA PRO A 472 -9.44 22.65 -16.43
C PRO A 472 -10.55 23.56 -16.98
N LEU A 473 -10.20 24.81 -17.34
CA LEU A 473 -11.13 25.77 -17.93
C LEU A 473 -11.66 25.28 -19.30
N ILE A 474 -10.77 24.82 -20.18
CA ILE A 474 -11.13 24.25 -21.49
C ILE A 474 -12.08 23.05 -21.33
N LEU A 475 -11.80 22.17 -20.36
CA LEU A 475 -12.65 21.01 -20.11
C LEU A 475 -14.01 21.42 -19.59
N ILE A 476 -14.09 22.27 -18.55
CA ILE A 476 -15.35 22.78 -18.00
C ILE A 476 -16.21 23.40 -19.10
N GLU A 477 -15.64 24.26 -19.94
CA GLU A 477 -16.34 24.88 -21.06
C GLU A 477 -16.90 23.85 -22.04
N ARG A 478 -16.07 22.91 -22.50
CA ARG A 478 -16.49 21.86 -23.44
C ARG A 478 -17.63 21.01 -22.88
N MET A 479 -17.59 20.68 -21.59
CA MET A 479 -18.58 19.79 -20.97
C MET A 479 -19.94 20.46 -20.82
N PHE A 480 -20.00 21.71 -20.35
CA PHE A 480 -21.28 22.41 -20.25
C PHE A 480 -21.90 22.71 -21.62
N ARG A 481 -21.07 23.01 -22.63
CA ARG A 481 -21.56 23.12 -24.02
C ARG A 481 -22.07 21.78 -24.55
N PHE A 482 -21.34 20.68 -24.30
CA PHE A 482 -21.78 19.33 -24.68
C PHE A 482 -23.11 18.94 -24.02
N LEU A 483 -23.32 19.26 -22.74
CA LEU A 483 -24.60 19.05 -22.06
C LEU A 483 -25.73 19.84 -22.73
N LYS A 484 -25.49 21.12 -23.05
CA LYS A 484 -26.47 21.97 -23.75
C LYS A 484 -26.83 21.43 -25.14
N GLU A 485 -25.84 20.99 -25.90
CA GLU A 485 -26.01 20.37 -27.22
C GLU A 485 -26.81 19.06 -27.17
N ASN A 486 -26.69 18.31 -26.06
CA ASN A 486 -27.45 17.09 -25.81
C ASN A 486 -28.79 17.33 -25.10
N ASP A 487 -29.29 18.57 -25.15
CA ASP A 487 -30.57 18.97 -24.55
C ASP A 487 -30.63 18.66 -23.04
N VAL A 488 -29.54 18.90 -22.31
CA VAL A 488 -29.49 18.89 -20.84
C VAL A 488 -29.29 20.32 -20.37
N ASN A 489 -30.20 20.82 -19.54
CA ASN A 489 -30.19 22.21 -19.10
C ASN A 489 -29.68 22.31 -17.65
N VAL A 490 -28.46 22.80 -17.44
CA VAL A 490 -27.94 23.02 -16.09
C VAL A 490 -28.52 24.33 -15.54
N VAL A 491 -29.48 24.22 -14.64
CA VAL A 491 -30.27 25.35 -14.15
C VAL A 491 -29.57 26.09 -13.01
N SER A 492 -28.91 25.37 -12.11
CA SER A 492 -28.30 25.94 -10.91
C SER A 492 -27.02 25.21 -10.54
N ILE A 493 -25.99 26.00 -10.20
CA ILE A 493 -24.77 25.57 -9.52
C ILE A 493 -24.68 26.40 -8.25
N ASP A 494 -24.81 25.75 -7.09
CA ASP A 494 -24.79 26.40 -5.77
C ASP A 494 -23.65 25.75 -4.96
N ASP A 495 -22.64 26.54 -4.58
CA ASP A 495 -21.41 26.03 -3.94
C ASP A 495 -20.95 26.92 -2.78
N HIS A 496 -20.24 26.33 -1.83
CA HIS A 496 -19.68 27.00 -0.66
C HIS A 496 -18.17 26.76 -0.49
N HIS A 497 -17.56 25.97 -1.38
CA HIS A 497 -16.15 25.62 -1.29
C HIS A 497 -15.24 26.73 -1.84
N PRO A 498 -13.99 26.84 -1.35
CA PRO A 498 -13.02 27.77 -1.89
C PRO A 498 -12.76 27.52 -3.37
N TYR A 499 -12.86 28.56 -4.20
CA TYR A 499 -12.82 28.45 -5.65
C TYR A 499 -11.56 29.09 -6.27
N ASN A 500 -11.22 28.66 -7.49
CA ASN A 500 -10.29 29.39 -8.36
C ASN A 500 -11.05 30.54 -9.06
N PRO A 501 -10.60 31.81 -8.94
CA PRO A 501 -11.22 32.96 -9.60
C PRO A 501 -11.44 32.79 -11.12
N GLU A 502 -10.54 32.09 -11.80
CA GLU A 502 -10.63 31.84 -13.25
C GLU A 502 -11.81 30.90 -13.59
N VAL A 503 -12.06 29.90 -12.74
CA VAL A 503 -13.20 28.97 -12.89
C VAL A 503 -14.52 29.71 -12.69
N LEU A 504 -14.62 30.55 -11.65
CA LEU A 504 -15.82 31.37 -11.43
C LEU A 504 -16.05 32.35 -12.59
N SER A 505 -14.98 32.97 -13.13
CA SER A 505 -15.09 33.84 -14.30
C SER A 505 -15.63 33.09 -15.52
N LEU A 506 -15.18 31.86 -15.76
CA LEU A 506 -15.69 31.01 -16.84
C LEU A 506 -17.16 30.63 -16.65
N LEU A 507 -17.55 30.20 -15.44
CA LEU A 507 -18.94 29.84 -15.15
C LEU A 507 -19.88 31.04 -15.30
N THR A 508 -19.41 32.24 -14.91
CA THR A 508 -20.14 33.50 -15.10
C THR A 508 -20.34 33.82 -16.58
N LYS A 509 -19.28 33.66 -17.40
CA LYS A 509 -19.38 33.80 -18.86
C LYS A 509 -20.40 32.82 -19.46
N LEU A 510 -20.35 31.54 -19.08
CA LEU A 510 -21.27 30.51 -19.58
C LEU A 510 -22.73 30.75 -19.14
N ARG A 511 -22.94 31.36 -17.97
CA ARG A 511 -24.25 31.84 -17.53
C ARG A 511 -24.76 32.97 -18.44
N ASP A 512 -23.92 33.96 -18.71
CA ASP A 512 -24.29 35.11 -19.55
C ASP A 512 -24.56 34.69 -21.01
N GLU A 513 -23.94 33.63 -21.49
CA GLU A 513 -24.21 32.98 -22.78
C GLU A 513 -25.47 32.08 -22.78
N GLY A 514 -26.13 31.86 -21.63
CA GLY A 514 -27.31 30.99 -21.52
C GLY A 514 -27.02 29.48 -21.62
N ILE A 515 -25.75 29.09 -21.50
CA ILE A 515 -25.33 27.68 -21.40
C ILE A 515 -25.69 27.13 -20.01
N ILE A 516 -25.51 27.94 -18.97
CA ILE A 516 -25.87 27.65 -17.57
C ILE A 516 -26.96 28.65 -17.13
N GLY A 517 -27.89 28.22 -16.27
CA GLY A 517 -28.95 29.10 -15.75
C GLY A 517 -28.47 30.08 -14.67
N SER A 518 -27.95 29.56 -13.56
CA SER A 518 -27.50 30.37 -12.41
C SER A 518 -26.27 29.74 -11.73
N VAL A 519 -25.41 30.61 -11.18
CA VAL A 519 -24.19 30.23 -10.46
C VAL A 519 -24.14 31.10 -9.19
N GLN A 520 -24.13 30.46 -8.03
CA GLN A 520 -24.06 31.10 -6.72
C GLN A 520 -22.95 30.44 -5.91
N ILE A 521 -21.89 31.20 -5.59
CA ILE A 521 -20.79 30.72 -4.75
C ILE A 521 -20.70 31.60 -3.51
N HIS A 522 -20.80 30.98 -2.33
CA HIS A 522 -20.63 31.66 -1.04
C HIS A 522 -19.35 31.13 -0.37
N ALA A 523 -18.21 31.62 -0.83
CA ALA A 523 -16.90 31.25 -0.32
C ALA A 523 -15.85 32.33 -0.62
N ALA A 524 -14.73 32.30 0.09
CA ALA A 524 -13.53 33.04 -0.30
C ALA A 524 -12.72 32.29 -1.40
N PRO A 525 -11.91 33.00 -2.21
CA PRO A 525 -10.96 32.36 -3.12
C PRO A 525 -9.99 31.41 -2.39
N ARG A 526 -9.49 30.38 -3.08
CA ARG A 526 -8.52 29.43 -2.51
C ARG A 526 -7.36 30.15 -1.81
N GLY A 527 -7.10 29.76 -0.56
CA GLY A 527 -6.01 30.30 0.25
C GLY A 527 -6.32 31.59 1.02
N VAL A 528 -7.53 32.14 0.87
CA VAL A 528 -8.04 33.30 1.63
C VAL A 528 -8.92 32.81 2.78
N ASP A 529 -8.77 33.42 3.96
CA ASP A 529 -9.53 33.07 5.17
C ASP A 529 -10.86 33.85 5.21
N GLU A 530 -11.93 33.15 5.60
CA GLU A 530 -13.26 33.70 5.88
C GLU A 530 -13.57 33.46 7.37
N ALA A 531 -14.19 34.44 8.04
CA ALA A 531 -14.50 34.32 9.46
C ALA A 531 -15.54 33.21 9.68
N ASP A 532 -15.39 32.40 10.74
CA ASP A 532 -16.30 31.28 11.03
C ASP A 532 -17.77 31.70 11.15
N GLU A 533 -18.02 32.96 11.55
CA GLU A 533 -19.36 33.55 11.69
C GLU A 533 -20.05 33.85 10.35
N ASP A 534 -19.28 34.03 9.27
CA ASP A 534 -19.78 34.40 7.94
C ASP A 534 -19.93 33.19 7.00
N LYS A 535 -19.44 32.02 7.43
CA LYS A 535 -19.47 30.79 6.63
C LYS A 535 -20.89 30.26 6.48
N LYS A 536 -21.20 29.76 5.29
CA LYS A 536 -22.40 28.99 4.99
C LYS A 536 -21.98 27.65 4.39
N CYS A 537 -22.80 26.62 4.61
CA CYS A 537 -22.69 25.36 3.88
C CYS A 537 -23.71 25.33 2.72
N GLY A 538 -23.63 24.33 1.84
CA GLY A 538 -24.54 24.14 0.72
C GLY A 538 -26.00 24.02 1.15
N ALA A 539 -26.27 23.33 2.27
CA ALA A 539 -27.60 23.17 2.84
C ALA A 539 -28.20 24.53 3.25
N ASP A 540 -27.40 25.47 3.76
CA ASP A 540 -27.87 26.84 4.03
C ASP A 540 -28.35 27.52 2.75
N LEU A 541 -27.52 27.47 1.69
CA LEU A 541 -27.81 28.13 0.41
C LEU A 541 -29.13 27.63 -0.19
N ILE A 542 -29.33 26.31 -0.23
CA ILE A 542 -30.54 25.72 -0.81
C ILE A 542 -31.77 25.96 0.07
N TYR A 543 -31.64 25.82 1.40
CA TYR A 543 -32.75 26.08 2.32
C TYR A 543 -33.24 27.53 2.22
N GLU A 544 -32.33 28.51 2.21
CA GLU A 544 -32.67 29.92 2.11
C GLU A 544 -33.34 30.26 0.77
N LYS A 545 -32.91 29.64 -0.32
CA LYS A 545 -33.42 29.86 -1.67
C LYS A 545 -34.76 29.20 -1.92
N MET A 546 -34.92 27.94 -1.50
CA MET A 546 -36.02 27.06 -1.94
C MET A 546 -37.07 26.77 -0.86
N VAL A 547 -36.75 26.94 0.42
CA VAL A 547 -37.62 26.53 1.54
C VAL A 547 -38.02 27.70 2.44
N LYS A 548 -37.06 28.52 2.88
CA LYS A 548 -37.25 29.57 3.89
C LYS A 548 -38.42 30.51 3.55
N GLY A 549 -39.37 30.61 4.47
CA GLY A 549 -40.54 31.49 4.34
C GLY A 549 -41.58 31.05 3.29
N LYS A 550 -41.45 29.86 2.71
CA LYS A 550 -42.46 29.25 1.84
C LYS A 550 -43.50 28.47 2.66
N ARG A 551 -44.64 28.12 2.05
CA ARG A 551 -45.72 27.37 2.72
C ARG A 551 -45.30 25.98 3.23
N TRP A 552 -44.22 25.41 2.68
CA TRP A 552 -43.66 24.11 3.03
C TRP A 552 -42.46 24.23 3.98
N ASP A 553 -42.10 25.43 4.42
CA ASP A 553 -41.12 25.62 5.47
C ASP A 553 -41.67 25.07 6.80
N ASN A 554 -40.86 24.31 7.53
CA ASN A 554 -41.28 23.73 8.80
C ASN A 554 -40.11 23.57 9.79
N PRO A 555 -40.42 23.39 11.10
CA PRO A 555 -39.39 23.30 12.14
C PRO A 555 -38.41 22.12 11.96
N GLY A 556 -38.84 21.01 11.37
CA GLY A 556 -37.98 19.85 11.11
C GLY A 556 -36.91 20.14 10.06
N LEU A 557 -37.30 20.76 8.94
CA LEU A 557 -36.36 21.15 7.87
C LEU A 557 -35.38 22.22 8.34
N LYS A 558 -35.86 23.20 9.12
CA LYS A 558 -34.97 24.22 9.73
C LYS A 558 -33.93 23.57 10.65
N HIS A 559 -34.35 22.59 11.45
CA HIS A 559 -33.46 21.88 12.38
C HIS A 559 -32.45 20.99 11.64
N LEU A 560 -32.85 20.33 10.54
CA LEU A 560 -31.91 19.60 9.67
C LEU A 560 -30.84 20.53 9.10
N ARG A 561 -31.23 21.73 8.66
CA ARG A 561 -30.30 22.77 8.17
C ARG A 561 -29.30 23.19 9.24
N ASP A 562 -29.78 23.45 10.47
CA ASP A 562 -28.90 23.79 11.60
C ASP A 562 -27.92 22.65 11.95
N ILE A 563 -28.36 21.38 11.88
CA ILE A 563 -27.47 20.21 12.08
C ILE A 563 -26.42 20.11 10.97
N ALA A 564 -26.83 20.23 9.70
CA ALA A 564 -25.92 20.17 8.56
C ALA A 564 -24.85 21.28 8.62
N HIS A 565 -25.26 22.51 8.88
CA HIS A 565 -24.38 23.67 9.06
C HIS A 565 -23.28 23.44 10.11
N VAL A 566 -23.65 22.96 11.29
CA VAL A 566 -22.67 22.68 12.35
C VAL A 566 -21.82 21.45 12.03
N GLN A 567 -22.40 20.42 11.39
CA GLN A 567 -21.72 19.18 11.02
C GLN A 567 -20.64 19.40 9.96
N ASP A 568 -20.98 20.14 8.93
CA ASP A 568 -20.13 20.37 7.77
C ASP A 568 -19.00 21.36 8.06
N LEU A 569 -19.33 22.50 8.67
CA LEU A 569 -18.36 23.56 8.97
C LEU A 569 -17.50 23.29 10.23
N TYR A 570 -17.75 22.19 10.95
CA TYR A 570 -17.07 21.83 12.21
C TYR A 570 -17.03 22.98 13.24
N LEU A 571 -18.13 23.73 13.36
CA LEU A 571 -18.15 24.95 14.18
C LEU A 571 -17.91 24.67 15.67
N PRO A 572 -17.15 25.54 16.36
CA PRO A 572 -17.00 25.46 17.81
C PRO A 572 -18.34 25.73 18.50
N ARG A 573 -18.53 25.16 19.70
CA ARG A 573 -19.82 25.16 20.41
C ARG A 573 -20.39 26.56 20.67
N GLN A 574 -19.53 27.57 20.80
CA GLN A 574 -19.93 28.97 21.00
C GLN A 574 -20.65 29.56 19.78
N LEU A 575 -20.43 29.00 18.60
CA LEU A 575 -21.02 29.44 17.33
C LEU A 575 -22.20 28.55 16.90
N TRP A 576 -22.67 27.64 17.76
CA TRP A 576 -23.82 26.80 17.42
C TRP A 576 -25.12 27.63 17.48
N PRO A 577 -26.07 27.42 16.55
CA PRO A 577 -27.41 27.99 16.64
C PRO A 577 -28.07 27.67 17.99
N GLU A 578 -28.89 28.57 18.53
CA GLU A 578 -29.59 28.36 19.81
C GLU A 578 -30.49 27.10 19.81
N SER A 579 -30.94 26.66 18.63
CA SER A 579 -31.70 25.44 18.42
C SER A 579 -30.91 24.15 18.69
N MET A 580 -29.57 24.22 18.69
CA MET A 580 -28.64 23.08 18.73
C MET A 580 -28.10 22.80 20.13
N GLY A 581 -28.20 21.53 20.54
CA GLY A 581 -27.56 20.99 21.74
C GLY A 581 -26.63 19.80 21.43
N PRO A 582 -25.96 19.24 22.46
CA PRO A 582 -25.08 18.09 22.29
C PRO A 582 -25.75 16.85 21.70
N LYS A 583 -27.06 16.65 21.96
CA LYS A 583 -27.83 15.55 21.37
C LYS A 583 -28.02 15.72 19.86
N ASP A 584 -28.26 16.94 19.39
CA ASP A 584 -28.44 17.25 17.98
C ASP A 584 -27.12 17.07 17.20
N ARG A 585 -25.99 17.46 17.79
CA ARG A 585 -24.66 17.13 17.25
C ARG A 585 -24.45 15.62 17.17
N GLY A 586 -24.88 14.87 18.18
CA GLY A 586 -24.88 13.41 18.17
C GLY A 586 -25.66 12.84 16.99
N LEU A 587 -26.87 13.35 16.74
CA LEU A 587 -27.69 12.94 15.60
C LEU A 587 -27.01 13.22 14.25
N GLY A 588 -26.41 14.40 14.06
CA GLY A 588 -25.66 14.73 12.83
C GLY A 588 -24.50 13.75 12.56
N ILE A 589 -23.82 13.30 13.61
CA ILE A 589 -22.77 12.28 13.53
C ILE A 589 -23.38 10.92 13.13
N GLU A 590 -24.50 10.51 13.72
CA GLU A 590 -25.17 9.25 13.40
C GLU A 590 -25.65 9.21 11.94
N ILE A 591 -26.24 10.30 11.42
CA ILE A 591 -26.62 10.40 10.01
C ILE A 591 -25.37 10.37 9.11
N SER A 592 -24.29 11.03 9.50
CA SER A 592 -23.01 10.96 8.77
C SER A 592 -22.44 9.54 8.73
N LYS A 593 -22.57 8.77 9.82
CA LYS A 593 -22.17 7.35 9.87
C LYS A 593 -23.04 6.49 8.95
N LEU A 594 -24.32 6.79 8.81
CA LEU A 594 -25.21 6.10 7.86
C LEU A 594 -24.74 6.31 6.40
N ILE A 595 -24.31 7.53 6.06
CA ILE A 595 -23.67 7.78 4.75
C ILE A 595 -22.39 6.96 4.62
N GLY A 596 -21.57 6.95 5.68
CA GLY A 596 -20.34 6.16 5.78
C GLY A 596 -20.55 4.64 5.67
N SER A 597 -21.72 4.14 6.08
CA SER A 597 -22.11 2.73 5.96
C SER A 597 -22.50 2.33 4.55
N SER A 598 -22.35 3.23 3.56
CA SER A 598 -22.76 3.01 2.18
C SER A 598 -24.27 2.73 2.05
N PHE A 599 -25.07 3.33 2.93
CA PHE A 599 -26.53 3.28 2.83
C PHE A 599 -27.01 4.07 1.62
N ASN A 600 -28.19 3.74 1.08
CA ASN A 600 -28.71 4.36 -0.12
C ASN A 600 -29.03 5.85 0.10
N LYS A 601 -28.32 6.74 -0.59
CA LYS A 601 -28.45 8.20 -0.42
C LYS A 601 -29.78 8.75 -0.92
N ILE A 602 -30.37 8.14 -1.95
CA ILE A 602 -31.68 8.54 -2.47
C ILE A 602 -32.75 8.23 -1.43
N GLU A 603 -32.71 7.05 -0.83
CA GLU A 603 -33.60 6.66 0.27
C GLU A 603 -33.48 7.61 1.46
N MET A 604 -32.25 7.96 1.87
CA MET A 604 -32.04 8.97 2.93
C MET A 604 -32.69 10.30 2.60
N THR A 605 -32.47 10.78 1.37
CA THR A 605 -33.00 12.07 0.91
C THR A 605 -34.53 12.07 0.91
N LEU A 606 -35.14 11.00 0.40
CA LEU A 606 -36.59 10.86 0.33
C LEU A 606 -37.24 10.78 1.72
N GLU A 607 -36.64 10.05 2.67
CA GLU A 607 -37.17 9.95 4.02
C GLU A 607 -36.99 11.26 4.82
N LEU A 608 -35.83 11.92 4.72
CA LEU A 608 -35.59 13.22 5.34
C LEU A 608 -36.46 14.34 4.74
N ALA A 609 -36.89 14.22 3.48
CA ALA A 609 -37.84 15.16 2.87
C ALA A 609 -39.25 15.10 3.45
N ARG A 610 -39.60 14.05 4.21
CA ARG A 610 -40.91 13.90 4.88
C ARG A 610 -40.97 14.53 6.27
N LEU A 611 -39.91 15.23 6.70
CA LEU A 611 -39.87 15.86 8.02
C LEU A 611 -40.92 16.99 8.12
N GLU A 612 -41.81 16.88 9.11
CA GLU A 612 -42.82 17.90 9.43
C GLU A 612 -42.50 18.65 10.74
N SER A 613 -41.69 18.06 11.63
CA SER A 613 -41.41 18.59 12.96
C SER A 613 -40.00 18.27 13.44
N ARG A 614 -39.54 18.98 14.49
CA ARG A 614 -38.27 18.69 15.18
C ARG A 614 -38.24 17.29 15.78
N GLU A 615 -39.34 16.85 16.41
CA GLU A 615 -39.45 15.52 17.02
C GLU A 615 -39.36 14.40 15.98
N ALA A 616 -39.87 14.62 14.76
CA ALA A 616 -39.72 13.66 13.66
C ALA A 616 -38.24 13.44 13.28
N LEU A 617 -37.44 14.52 13.25
CA LEU A 617 -36.00 14.45 12.99
C LEU A 617 -35.25 13.79 14.15
N GLU A 618 -35.58 14.13 15.39
CA GLU A 618 -34.97 13.52 16.58
C GLU A 618 -35.19 12.00 16.65
N ASN A 619 -36.34 11.52 16.15
CA ASN A 619 -36.70 10.11 16.14
C ASN A 619 -36.33 9.36 14.85
N ILE A 620 -35.80 10.05 13.81
CA ILE A 620 -35.62 9.50 12.46
C ILE A 620 -34.83 8.19 12.44
N MET A 621 -33.76 8.11 13.23
CA MET A 621 -32.89 6.93 13.28
C MET A 621 -33.63 5.68 13.78
N SER A 622 -34.61 5.87 14.66
CA SER A 622 -35.40 4.80 15.26
C SER A 622 -36.62 4.43 14.43
N SER A 623 -37.28 5.41 13.79
CA SER A 623 -38.51 5.19 13.01
C SER A 623 -38.22 4.50 11.67
N THR A 624 -37.08 4.79 11.04
CA THR A 624 -36.66 4.15 9.79
C THR A 624 -35.86 2.86 10.01
N GLY A 625 -35.35 2.65 11.23
CA GLY A 625 -34.44 1.55 11.54
C GLY A 625 -32.97 1.77 11.11
N TRP A 626 -32.61 3.00 10.70
CA TRP A 626 -31.23 3.36 10.33
C TRP A 626 -30.21 3.12 11.44
N ASN A 627 -30.65 3.16 12.70
CA ASN A 627 -29.82 2.80 13.86
C ASN A 627 -29.19 1.40 13.75
N LYS A 628 -29.85 0.43 13.09
CA LYS A 628 -29.30 -0.92 12.88
C LYS A 628 -28.13 -0.89 11.91
N PHE A 629 -28.25 -0.17 10.80
CA PHE A 629 -27.18 -0.03 9.81
C PHE A 629 -25.96 0.70 10.36
N VAL A 630 -26.19 1.77 11.13
CA VAL A 630 -25.09 2.46 11.82
C VAL A 630 -24.41 1.53 12.83
N LYS A 631 -25.19 0.78 13.60
CA LYS A 631 -24.63 -0.20 14.54
C LYS A 631 -23.80 -1.28 13.83
N GLU A 632 -24.28 -1.84 12.73
CA GLU A 632 -23.53 -2.81 11.92
C GLU A 632 -22.23 -2.22 11.36
N TYR A 633 -22.29 -0.96 10.91
CA TYR A 633 -21.12 -0.22 10.46
C TYR A 633 -20.10 0.01 11.58
N GLU A 634 -20.55 0.40 12.77
CA GLU A 634 -19.70 0.59 13.94
C GLU A 634 -19.10 -0.73 14.44
N ASP A 635 -19.90 -1.79 14.51
CA ASP A 635 -19.44 -3.15 14.86
C ASP A 635 -18.40 -3.65 13.85
N GLY A 636 -18.56 -3.30 12.57
CA GLY A 636 -17.58 -3.55 11.51
C GLY A 636 -16.31 -2.72 11.67
N LEU A 637 -16.44 -1.41 11.93
CA LEU A 637 -15.31 -0.51 12.19
C LEU A 637 -14.51 -0.94 13.42
N ALA A 638 -15.16 -1.33 14.51
CA ALA A 638 -14.50 -1.76 15.74
C ALA A 638 -13.52 -2.93 15.52
N LYS A 639 -13.79 -3.80 14.53
CA LYS A 639 -12.93 -4.92 14.15
C LYS A 639 -11.68 -4.49 13.37
N VAL A 640 -11.74 -3.37 12.66
CA VAL A 640 -10.67 -2.92 11.74
C VAL A 640 -9.94 -1.66 12.22
N LEU A 641 -10.55 -0.81 13.05
CA LEU A 641 -9.96 0.41 13.61
C LEU A 641 -8.63 0.17 14.30
N PRO A 642 -8.43 -0.91 15.10
CA PRO A 642 -7.12 -1.21 15.68
C PRO A 642 -6.00 -1.38 14.64
N ARG A 643 -6.33 -1.74 13.39
CA ARG A 643 -5.35 -1.85 12.30
C ARG A 643 -4.74 -0.50 11.93
N THR A 644 -5.38 0.63 12.24
CA THR A 644 -4.79 1.98 12.02
C THR A 644 -3.54 2.21 12.86
N GLU A 645 -3.38 1.52 13.99
CA GLU A 645 -2.19 1.58 14.84
C GLU A 645 -1.02 0.76 14.31
N THR A 646 -1.21 -0.02 13.21
CA THR A 646 -0.14 -0.87 12.65
C THR A 646 1.02 -0.10 12.06
N ASN A 647 0.73 1.06 11.48
CA ASN A 647 1.65 1.84 10.66
C ASN A 647 1.44 3.33 10.92
N MET A 648 1.90 3.79 12.09
CA MET A 648 1.80 5.19 12.52
C MET A 648 3.13 5.72 13.05
N ALA A 649 3.41 6.98 12.73
CA ALA A 649 4.58 7.70 13.21
C ALA A 649 4.22 9.13 13.57
N GLN A 650 5.08 9.76 14.36
CA GLN A 650 5.10 11.19 14.63
C GLN A 650 6.32 11.81 13.96
N MET A 651 6.10 12.91 13.26
CA MET A 651 7.13 13.82 12.79
C MET A 651 7.17 15.00 13.77
N LEU A 652 8.28 15.12 14.49
CA LEU A 652 8.48 16.13 15.52
C LEU A 652 9.36 17.24 14.96
N PHE A 653 8.83 18.46 14.94
CA PHE A 653 9.54 19.67 14.53
C PHE A 653 9.73 20.60 15.73
N ILE A 654 10.81 21.39 15.70
CA ILE A 654 11.04 22.48 16.64
C ILE A 654 10.93 23.82 15.90
N ARG A 655 10.30 24.81 16.55
CA ARG A 655 10.23 26.19 16.07
C ARG A 655 11.54 26.90 16.38
N LYS A 656 12.31 27.29 15.37
CA LYS A 656 13.59 27.98 15.53
C LYS A 656 13.36 29.31 16.29
N PRO A 657 14.06 29.55 17.41
CA PRO A 657 14.01 30.85 18.07
C PRO A 657 14.66 31.92 17.21
N GLU A 658 14.28 33.18 17.42
CA GLU A 658 14.93 34.32 16.75
C GLU A 658 16.45 34.30 16.99
N GLY A 659 17.24 34.37 15.92
CA GLY A 659 18.71 34.27 15.98
C GLY A 659 19.26 32.86 16.25
N CYS A 660 18.43 31.81 16.22
CA CYS A 660 18.83 30.41 16.42
C CYS A 660 19.49 30.10 17.79
N ASP A 661 19.26 30.93 18.81
CA ASP A 661 19.80 30.74 20.16
C ASP A 661 18.79 29.96 21.05
N TYR A 662 18.95 28.63 21.07
CA TYR A 662 18.06 27.74 21.82
C TYR A 662 18.22 27.86 23.35
N ASP A 663 19.43 28.14 23.84
CA ASP A 663 19.73 28.17 25.28
C ASP A 663 19.06 29.37 25.96
N LYS A 664 19.11 30.56 25.34
CA LYS A 664 18.49 31.77 25.91
C LYS A 664 17.00 31.60 26.17
N CYS A 665 16.31 30.84 25.31
CA CYS A 665 14.87 30.61 25.35
C CYS A 665 14.44 29.43 26.26
N LEU A 666 15.36 28.80 26.97
CA LEU A 666 15.03 27.74 27.94
C LEU A 666 14.46 28.29 29.25
N SER A 667 13.59 27.49 29.87
CA SER A 667 13.10 27.74 31.23
C SER A 667 14.26 27.68 32.24
N PHE A 668 14.13 28.38 33.36
CA PHE A 668 15.14 28.35 34.44
C PHE A 668 15.46 26.91 34.90
N LYS A 669 14.45 26.02 34.95
CA LYS A 669 14.63 24.61 35.31
C LYS A 669 15.44 23.82 34.28
N ASP A 670 15.31 24.14 33.00
CA ASP A 670 16.06 23.45 31.93
C ASP A 670 17.48 24.01 31.79
N LYS A 671 17.68 25.31 32.03
CA LYS A 671 19.03 25.91 32.17
C LYS A 671 19.83 25.27 33.31
N LEU A 672 19.19 24.99 34.44
CA LEU A 672 19.79 24.20 35.53
C LEU A 672 20.20 22.79 35.07
N LYS A 673 19.40 22.10 34.26
CA LYS A 673 19.76 20.78 33.72
C LYS A 673 20.97 20.82 32.80
N ILE A 674 21.19 21.90 32.04
CA ILE A 674 22.40 22.06 31.24
C ILE A 674 23.61 22.02 32.16
N PHE A 675 23.59 22.80 33.25
CA PHE A 675 24.73 22.88 34.18
C PHE A 675 25.10 21.53 34.82
N PHE A 676 24.11 20.69 35.14
CA PHE A 676 24.33 19.42 35.84
C PHE A 676 24.41 18.19 34.93
N CYS A 677 23.85 18.24 33.73
CA CYS A 677 23.59 17.05 32.91
C CYS A 677 23.96 17.19 31.43
N SER A 678 24.46 18.34 30.96
CA SER A 678 24.84 18.47 29.55
C SER A 678 26.06 17.61 29.21
N PRO A 679 26.10 16.99 28.02
CA PRO A 679 27.31 16.37 27.48
C PRO A 679 28.51 17.34 27.46
N LYS A 680 29.72 16.78 27.54
CA LYS A 680 30.97 17.56 27.44
C LYS A 680 31.32 17.93 26.00
N ASP A 681 30.90 17.09 25.06
CA ASP A 681 31.07 17.30 23.63
C ASP A 681 30.15 18.44 23.15
N ALA A 682 30.67 19.32 22.30
CA ALA A 682 29.96 20.55 21.91
C ALA A 682 28.73 20.27 21.04
N GLU A 683 28.79 19.29 20.14
CA GLU A 683 27.68 18.92 19.26
C GLU A 683 26.60 18.15 20.04
N GLU A 684 27.02 17.22 20.89
CA GLU A 684 26.10 16.50 21.79
C GLU A 684 25.38 17.48 22.75
N LYS A 685 26.09 18.53 23.19
CA LYS A 685 25.52 19.59 24.03
C LYS A 685 24.49 20.42 23.27
N ASP A 686 24.75 20.82 22.03
CA ASP A 686 23.79 21.57 21.21
C ASP A 686 22.49 20.76 21.00
N PHE A 687 22.62 19.47 20.67
CA PHE A 687 21.46 18.60 20.53
C PHE A 687 20.67 18.46 21.84
N PHE A 688 21.37 18.28 22.97
CA PHE A 688 20.74 18.20 24.28
C PHE A 688 19.94 19.47 24.62
N ILE A 689 20.47 20.65 24.25
CA ILE A 689 19.78 21.94 24.41
C ILE A 689 18.52 21.99 23.54
N ARG A 690 18.60 21.57 22.26
CA ARG A 690 17.44 21.51 21.36
C ARG A 690 16.34 20.57 21.87
N GLU A 691 16.70 19.41 22.42
CA GLU A 691 15.72 18.50 23.03
C GLU A 691 15.05 19.11 24.26
N LEU A 692 15.81 19.79 25.12
CA LEU A 692 15.23 20.51 26.26
C LEU A 692 14.27 21.61 25.80
N TYR A 693 14.65 22.35 24.76
CA TYR A 693 13.82 23.39 24.17
C TYR A 693 12.51 22.83 23.61
N ALA A 694 12.56 21.66 22.98
CA ALA A 694 11.39 20.94 22.45
C ALA A 694 10.43 20.41 23.54
N LYS A 695 10.84 20.33 24.81
CA LYS A 695 9.96 19.87 25.91
C LYS A 695 8.79 20.83 26.14
N ASN A 696 8.97 22.11 25.85
CA ASN A 696 7.88 23.08 25.87
C ASN A 696 6.96 22.86 24.66
N PRO A 697 5.66 22.54 24.84
CA PRO A 697 4.71 22.34 23.75
C PRO A 697 4.67 23.53 22.76
N LYS A 698 4.83 24.77 23.24
CA LYS A 698 4.82 25.97 22.39
C LYS A 698 6.01 26.04 21.42
N ASN A 699 7.09 25.33 21.71
CA ASN A 699 8.30 25.34 20.92
C ASN A 699 8.37 24.17 19.92
N ARG A 700 7.40 23.25 19.97
CA ARG A 700 7.36 22.07 19.09
C ARG A 700 6.07 21.97 18.31
N LEU A 701 6.15 21.34 17.15
CA LEU A 701 5.02 21.01 16.29
C LEU A 701 5.05 19.51 16.04
N ILE A 702 3.92 18.84 16.25
CA ILE A 702 3.76 17.39 16.09
C ILE A 702 2.81 17.12 14.94
N ILE A 703 3.33 16.52 13.87
CA ILE A 703 2.51 15.94 12.82
C ILE A 703 2.43 14.44 13.05
N MET A 704 1.24 13.93 13.38
CA MET A 704 0.99 12.49 13.43
C MET A 704 0.60 12.00 12.04
N ALA A 705 1.26 10.97 11.54
CA ALA A 705 0.96 10.38 10.24
C ALA A 705 0.66 8.88 10.36
N ALA A 706 -0.34 8.43 9.62
CA ALA A 706 -0.74 7.03 9.56
C ALA A 706 -0.96 6.57 8.11
N LEU A 707 -0.54 5.34 7.81
CA LEU A 707 -0.89 4.68 6.56
C LEU A 707 -2.24 3.98 6.72
N SER A 708 -3.14 4.21 5.77
CA SER A 708 -4.44 3.54 5.72
C SER A 708 -4.22 2.02 5.67
N PRO A 709 -4.78 1.27 6.63
CA PRO A 709 -4.66 -0.19 6.61
C PRO A 709 -5.49 -0.76 5.45
N PHE A 710 -5.09 -1.95 5.00
CA PHE A 710 -5.87 -2.70 4.03
C PHE A 710 -7.15 -3.25 4.67
N THR A 711 -8.27 -3.09 3.96
CA THR A 711 -9.58 -3.66 4.31
C THR A 711 -10.06 -4.55 3.17
N SER A 712 -10.36 -5.81 3.46
CA SER A 712 -10.79 -6.80 2.49
C SER A 712 -12.25 -6.61 2.10
N ALA A 713 -12.48 -6.07 0.91
CA ALA A 713 -13.82 -5.96 0.35
C ALA A 713 -14.53 -7.33 0.22
N LYS A 714 -13.77 -8.40 -0.07
CA LYS A 714 -14.28 -9.78 -0.19
C LYS A 714 -14.84 -10.33 1.12
N LEU A 715 -14.26 -9.92 2.26
CA LEU A 715 -14.74 -10.32 3.58
C LEU A 715 -15.83 -9.37 4.12
N GLY A 716 -16.29 -8.40 3.31
CA GLY A 716 -17.22 -7.37 3.74
C GLY A 716 -16.63 -6.43 4.79
N GLU A 717 -15.30 -6.30 4.88
CA GLU A 717 -14.68 -5.45 5.89
C GLU A 717 -14.97 -3.97 5.63
N THR A 718 -15.40 -3.28 6.69
CA THR A 718 -15.69 -1.85 6.65
C THR A 718 -14.43 -1.04 6.32
N LYS A 719 -14.53 -0.13 5.35
CA LYS A 719 -13.42 0.79 5.02
C LYS A 719 -13.25 1.84 6.11
N ILE A 720 -12.00 2.12 6.46
CA ILE A 720 -11.66 3.19 7.40
C ILE A 720 -11.41 4.47 6.61
N ASN A 721 -12.24 5.49 6.86
CA ASN A 721 -12.01 6.83 6.32
C ASN A 721 -11.19 7.68 7.30
N VAL A 722 -10.73 8.85 6.85
CA VAL A 722 -9.91 9.76 7.69
C VAL A 722 -10.63 10.21 8.96
N ALA A 723 -11.95 10.44 8.91
CA ALA A 723 -12.74 10.88 10.06
C ALA A 723 -12.82 9.78 11.14
N SER A 724 -13.10 8.53 10.76
CA SER A 724 -13.09 7.38 11.65
C SER A 724 -11.71 7.13 12.24
N ALA A 725 -10.65 7.31 11.45
CA ALA A 725 -9.28 7.21 11.94
C ALA A 725 -8.94 8.30 12.98
N ILE A 726 -9.35 9.55 12.74
CA ILE A 726 -9.16 10.67 13.69
C ILE A 726 -9.94 10.44 14.98
N ASN A 727 -11.22 10.07 14.87
CA ASN A 727 -12.06 9.75 16.02
C ASN A 727 -11.44 8.64 16.88
N TYR A 728 -10.94 7.59 16.26
CA TYR A 728 -10.27 6.52 16.98
C TYR A 728 -8.93 6.95 17.59
N LEU A 729 -8.03 7.52 16.79
CA LEU A 729 -6.64 7.78 17.21
C LEU A 729 -6.51 9.00 18.13
N LEU A 730 -7.18 10.11 17.81
CA LEU A 730 -7.03 11.37 18.55
C LEU A 730 -8.05 11.51 19.67
N HIS A 731 -9.28 11.02 19.50
CA HIS A 731 -10.33 11.19 20.52
C HIS A 731 -10.47 9.98 21.45
N GLU A 732 -10.57 8.75 20.92
CA GLU A 732 -10.70 7.54 21.75
C GLU A 732 -9.35 7.15 22.40
N LYS A 733 -8.29 7.07 21.60
CA LYS A 733 -6.92 6.72 22.08
C LYS A 733 -6.18 7.90 22.71
N LYS A 734 -6.64 9.13 22.49
CA LYS A 734 -6.06 10.36 23.04
C LYS A 734 -4.60 10.58 22.64
N TYR A 735 -4.22 10.16 21.44
CA TYR A 735 -2.95 10.56 20.86
C TYR A 735 -2.99 12.06 20.53
N TYR A 736 -1.90 12.77 20.82
CA TYR A 736 -1.81 14.21 20.57
C TYR A 736 -1.18 14.47 19.19
N ALA A 737 -1.77 15.39 18.43
CA ALA A 737 -1.23 15.86 17.16
C ALA A 737 -1.68 17.31 16.91
N ASP A 738 -0.76 18.17 16.47
CA ASP A 738 -1.11 19.51 15.97
C ASP A 738 -1.72 19.40 14.56
N TYR A 739 -1.18 18.48 13.77
CA TYR A 739 -1.65 18.13 12.42
C TYR A 739 -1.70 16.60 12.25
N PHE A 740 -2.68 16.10 11.50
CA PHE A 740 -2.88 14.68 11.25
C PHE A 740 -2.86 14.36 9.75
N PHE A 741 -1.95 13.49 9.32
CA PHE A 741 -1.76 13.10 7.91
C PHE A 741 -2.15 11.64 7.70
N TYR A 742 -3.14 11.39 6.86
CA TYR A 742 -3.65 10.05 6.54
C TYR A 742 -3.29 9.68 5.12
N CYS A 743 -2.47 8.64 4.96
CA CYS A 743 -1.83 8.30 3.69
C CYS A 743 -2.44 7.04 3.08
N TYR A 744 -2.93 7.11 1.86
CA TYR A 744 -3.32 5.97 1.03
C TYR A 744 -2.17 5.63 0.09
N GLY A 745 -1.06 5.17 0.68
CA GLY A 745 0.23 5.07 -0.01
C GLY A 745 0.78 6.45 -0.39
N SER A 746 1.53 6.54 -1.50
CA SER A 746 2.00 7.80 -2.08
C SER A 746 0.99 8.45 -3.04
N GLN A 747 -0.14 7.78 -3.30
CA GLN A 747 -1.13 8.22 -4.29
C GLN A 747 -2.02 9.33 -3.76
N ILE A 748 -2.46 9.23 -2.51
CA ILE A 748 -3.34 10.22 -1.89
C ILE A 748 -2.91 10.40 -0.44
N MET A 749 -2.76 11.65 -0.02
CA MET A 749 -2.58 12.01 1.39
C MET A 749 -3.64 13.05 1.77
N THR A 750 -4.47 12.71 2.76
CA THR A 750 -5.50 13.61 3.31
C THR A 750 -5.05 14.12 4.66
N THR A 751 -5.16 15.43 4.87
CA THR A 751 -4.64 16.11 6.06
C THR A 751 -5.75 16.83 6.82
N ARG A 752 -5.59 16.92 8.13
CA ARG A 752 -6.45 17.69 9.04
C ARG A 752 -5.60 18.43 10.06
N LYS A 753 -6.12 19.55 10.59
CA LYS A 753 -5.55 20.34 11.69
C LYS A 753 -6.43 20.14 12.95
N PRO A 754 -6.11 19.19 13.84
CA PRO A 754 -6.85 19.01 15.09
C PRO A 754 -6.63 20.13 16.10
N ASN A 755 -5.45 20.78 16.09
CA ASN A 755 -5.14 21.90 16.98
C ASN A 755 -5.43 23.23 16.29
N ASN A 756 -6.59 23.82 16.56
CA ASN A 756 -7.00 25.09 15.97
C ASN A 756 -6.14 26.28 16.41
N GLU A 757 -5.41 26.19 17.53
CA GLU A 757 -4.56 27.28 18.04
C GLU A 757 -3.25 27.44 17.25
N ASP A 758 -2.84 26.43 16.47
CA ASP A 758 -1.55 26.47 15.75
C ASP A 758 -1.68 27.06 14.34
N GLU A 759 -1.14 28.24 14.11
CA GLU A 759 -1.20 28.91 12.81
C GLU A 759 0.08 28.75 11.97
N THR A 760 0.99 27.85 12.36
CA THR A 760 2.32 27.75 11.73
C THR A 760 2.25 27.25 10.28
N ILE A 761 1.37 26.27 10.03
CA ILE A 761 1.22 25.63 8.72
C ILE A 761 -0.19 25.87 8.18
N ASN A 762 -0.28 26.37 6.95
CA ASN A 762 -1.50 26.36 6.16
C ASN A 762 -1.54 25.09 5.30
N LEU A 763 -2.45 24.16 5.61
CA LEU A 763 -2.51 22.88 4.91
C LEU A 763 -2.83 23.02 3.42
N SER A 764 -3.59 24.03 3.02
CA SER A 764 -3.95 24.25 1.61
C SER A 764 -2.70 24.46 0.75
N THR A 765 -1.81 25.36 1.17
CA THR A 765 -0.60 25.69 0.41
C THR A 765 0.54 24.71 0.65
N LEU A 766 0.63 24.08 1.84
CA LEU A 766 1.57 22.98 2.08
C LEU A 766 1.28 21.78 1.15
N MET A 767 0.01 21.42 0.95
CA MET A 767 -0.37 20.31 0.08
C MET A 767 0.07 20.54 -1.37
N GLN A 768 0.05 21.80 -1.84
CA GLN A 768 0.59 22.16 -3.15
C GLN A 768 2.11 22.00 -3.24
N HIS A 769 2.82 22.23 -2.13
CA HIS A 769 4.27 22.06 -2.04
C HIS A 769 4.70 20.59 -2.00
N ILE A 770 3.92 19.75 -1.30
CA ILE A 770 4.19 18.31 -1.20
C ILE A 770 3.84 17.59 -2.51
N GLY A 771 2.69 17.91 -3.11
CA GLY A 771 2.22 17.36 -4.38
C GLY A 771 2.48 18.31 -5.55
N THR A 772 1.42 18.91 -6.08
CA THR A 772 1.43 19.84 -7.23
C THR A 772 0.53 21.05 -6.98
N LYS A 773 0.60 22.09 -7.83
CA LYS A 773 -0.29 23.27 -7.74
C LYS A 773 -1.79 22.98 -7.83
N ALA A 774 -2.18 21.83 -8.38
CA ALA A 774 -3.58 21.40 -8.45
C ALA A 774 -4.12 20.91 -7.09
N ASP A 775 -3.24 20.54 -6.17
CA ASP A 775 -3.59 20.05 -4.84
C ASP A 775 -3.99 21.21 -3.89
N GLY A 776 -4.55 20.88 -2.72
CA GLY A 776 -4.92 21.87 -1.73
C GLY A 776 -6.25 21.59 -1.04
N GLY A 777 -6.88 22.64 -0.53
CA GLY A 777 -8.15 22.59 0.20
C GLY A 777 -8.30 23.80 1.12
N HIS A 778 -8.82 23.56 2.31
CA HIS A 778 -8.87 24.54 3.40
C HIS A 778 -7.59 24.52 4.23
N LYS A 779 -7.30 25.62 4.94
CA LYS A 779 -6.19 25.73 5.89
C LYS A 779 -6.16 24.62 6.95
N GLY A 780 -7.35 24.17 7.38
CA GLY A 780 -7.52 23.10 8.36
C GLY A 780 -7.73 21.69 7.78
N ALA A 781 -7.93 21.57 6.46
CA ALA A 781 -8.24 20.31 5.80
C ALA A 781 -7.89 20.36 4.31
N ALA A 782 -6.89 19.59 3.88
CA ALA A 782 -6.45 19.58 2.49
C ALA A 782 -6.04 18.17 2.03
N THR A 783 -5.96 17.95 0.72
CA THR A 783 -5.52 16.69 0.12
C THR A 783 -4.46 16.95 -0.95
N CYS A 784 -3.50 16.04 -1.09
CA CYS A 784 -2.54 16.07 -2.20
C CYS A 784 -2.21 14.67 -2.73
N GLN A 785 -1.50 14.63 -3.87
CA GLN A 785 -0.87 13.42 -4.41
C GLN A 785 0.67 13.55 -4.39
N PRO A 786 1.35 13.06 -3.33
CA PRO A 786 2.81 13.17 -3.23
C PRO A 786 3.58 12.63 -4.45
N LEU A 787 3.12 11.52 -5.05
CA LEU A 787 3.79 10.90 -6.21
C LEU A 787 3.79 11.78 -7.47
N SER A 788 2.89 12.76 -7.54
CA SER A 788 2.74 13.65 -8.69
C SER A 788 3.76 14.78 -8.66
N ASN A 789 4.47 14.97 -7.54
CA ASN A 789 5.57 15.92 -7.44
C ASN A 789 6.73 15.48 -8.37
N PRO A 790 7.25 16.37 -9.25
CA PRO A 790 8.38 16.06 -10.13
C PRO A 790 9.63 15.53 -9.42
N GLN A 791 9.86 16.00 -8.19
CA GLN A 791 11.02 15.64 -7.36
C GLN A 791 10.75 14.39 -6.49
N PHE A 792 9.60 13.72 -6.65
CA PHE A 792 9.25 12.56 -5.85
C PHE A 792 10.19 11.38 -6.15
N PRO A 793 10.79 10.72 -5.14
CA PRO A 793 11.75 9.63 -5.34
C PRO A 793 11.04 8.30 -5.70
N LYS A 794 10.52 8.21 -6.94
CA LYS A 794 9.69 7.10 -7.44
C LYS A 794 10.35 5.72 -7.24
N LYS A 795 11.67 5.59 -7.43
CA LYS A 795 12.39 4.30 -7.27
C LYS A 795 12.18 3.65 -5.90
N ARG A 796 12.11 4.46 -4.83
CA ARG A 796 12.00 3.96 -3.44
C ARG A 796 10.59 4.09 -2.87
N LEU A 797 9.87 5.16 -3.23
CA LEU A 797 8.62 5.55 -2.58
C LEU A 797 7.37 5.44 -3.47
N LEU A 798 7.46 4.88 -4.68
CA LEU A 798 6.28 4.70 -5.55
C LEU A 798 5.22 3.81 -4.89
N LYS A 799 5.62 2.74 -4.19
CA LYS A 799 4.72 1.85 -3.46
C LYS A 799 5.02 1.93 -1.96
N VAL A 800 4.43 2.91 -1.30
CA VAL A 800 4.55 3.07 0.15
C VAL A 800 3.75 1.96 0.86
N GLY A 801 4.39 1.25 1.79
CA GLY A 801 3.79 0.23 2.63
C GLY A 801 4.64 -0.02 3.88
N ASP A 802 4.43 -1.16 4.54
CA ASP A 802 5.13 -1.53 5.79
C ASP A 802 6.67 -1.49 5.72
N ARG A 803 7.28 -1.51 4.52
CA ARG A 803 8.75 -1.56 4.38
C ARG A 803 9.42 -0.18 4.36
N ASN A 804 8.75 0.82 3.80
CA ASN A 804 9.34 2.13 3.47
C ASN A 804 8.51 3.31 3.99
N ILE A 805 7.50 3.06 4.84
CA ILE A 805 6.64 4.12 5.39
C ILE A 805 7.40 5.19 6.18
N LEU A 806 8.38 4.80 7.01
CA LEU A 806 9.15 5.77 7.79
C LEU A 806 10.04 6.62 6.89
N GLU A 807 10.62 6.03 5.83
CA GLU A 807 11.36 6.77 4.80
C GLU A 807 10.44 7.76 4.08
N PHE A 808 9.22 7.35 3.75
CA PHE A 808 8.21 8.26 3.20
C PHE A 808 7.89 9.42 4.13
N PHE A 809 7.78 9.19 5.44
CA PHE A 809 7.57 10.27 6.40
C PHE A 809 8.80 11.19 6.55
N TYR A 810 10.03 10.69 6.36
CA TYR A 810 11.19 11.57 6.24
C TYR A 810 11.12 12.47 5.00
N TYR A 811 10.68 11.95 3.84
CA TYR A 811 10.45 12.76 2.65
C TYR A 811 9.39 13.85 2.91
N ILE A 812 8.25 13.48 3.50
CA ILE A 812 7.19 14.44 3.84
C ILE A 812 7.71 15.50 4.83
N ALA A 813 8.48 15.09 5.84
CA ALA A 813 9.05 16.00 6.81
C ALA A 813 10.04 16.99 6.16
N GLY A 814 10.84 16.54 5.18
CA GLY A 814 11.68 17.40 4.37
C GLY A 814 10.88 18.46 3.62
N LYS A 815 9.77 18.07 2.96
CA LYS A 815 8.87 19.02 2.29
C LYS A 815 8.21 20.01 3.25
N VAL A 816 7.89 19.60 4.48
CA VAL A 816 7.40 20.52 5.52
C VAL A 816 8.47 21.55 5.90
N THR A 817 9.74 21.13 6.08
CA THR A 817 10.83 22.07 6.40
C THR A 817 11.18 23.01 5.25
N GLU A 818 11.06 22.56 4.00
CA GLU A 818 11.21 23.43 2.82
C GLU A 818 10.12 24.51 2.79
N TYR A 819 8.87 24.12 3.05
CA TYR A 819 7.72 25.04 3.06
C TYR A 819 7.75 26.03 4.22
N ALA A 820 8.15 25.57 5.41
CA ALA A 820 8.22 26.39 6.63
C ALA A 820 9.65 26.43 7.18
N PRO A 821 10.52 27.35 6.70
CA PRO A 821 11.93 27.45 7.12
C PRO A 821 12.13 27.74 8.61
N SER A 822 11.11 28.26 9.30
CA SER A 822 11.08 28.47 10.74
C SER A 822 11.01 27.16 11.54
N LEU A 823 10.73 26.04 10.88
CA LEU A 823 10.73 24.70 11.48
C LEU A 823 12.06 23.99 11.17
N SER A 824 12.51 23.17 12.11
CA SER A 824 13.52 22.16 11.85
C SER A 824 13.05 20.80 12.34
N LEU A 825 13.22 19.78 11.50
CA LEU A 825 12.91 18.40 11.84
C LEU A 825 13.83 17.92 12.96
N LEU A 826 13.24 17.51 14.08
CA LEU A 826 13.98 16.89 15.20
C LEU A 826 14.04 15.37 15.03
N SER A 827 12.91 14.74 14.69
CA SER A 827 12.89 13.29 14.44
C SER A 827 11.60 12.81 13.78
N VAL A 828 11.67 11.67 13.08
CA VAL A 828 10.52 10.84 12.71
C VAL A 828 10.59 9.55 13.52
N LYS A 829 9.57 9.26 14.33
CA LYS A 829 9.56 8.09 15.22
C LYS A 829 8.19 7.40 15.24
N PRO A 830 8.11 6.07 15.44
CA PRO A 830 6.86 5.41 15.76
C PRO A 830 6.13 6.12 16.91
N VAL A 831 4.79 6.18 16.85
CA VAL A 831 3.97 6.78 17.92
C VAL A 831 4.09 5.90 19.16
N ALA A 832 4.53 6.49 20.28
CA ALA A 832 4.64 5.77 21.54
C ALA A 832 3.27 5.39 22.08
N VAL A 833 3.07 4.11 22.38
CA VAL A 833 1.80 3.60 22.90
C VAL A 833 1.95 3.00 24.29
N LYS A 834 0.90 3.10 25.09
CA LYS A 834 0.87 2.41 26.39
C LYS A 834 0.72 0.89 26.22
N SER A 835 -0.18 0.49 25.35
CA SER A 835 -0.41 -0.91 24.97
C SER A 835 -1.23 -0.96 23.69
N TYR A 836 -0.90 -1.88 22.79
CA TYR A 836 -1.76 -2.19 21.65
C TYR A 836 -2.96 -3.04 22.06
N GLU A 837 -3.88 -3.27 21.13
CA GLU A 837 -4.96 -4.25 21.31
C GLU A 837 -4.38 -5.64 21.67
N LYS A 838 -5.09 -6.42 22.50
CA LYS A 838 -4.59 -7.69 23.08
C LYS A 838 -4.09 -8.68 22.03
N THR A 839 -4.74 -8.71 20.87
CA THR A 839 -4.40 -9.58 19.74
C THR A 839 -3.01 -9.24 19.17
N TYR A 840 -2.69 -7.95 19.02
CA TYR A 840 -1.37 -7.48 18.61
C TYR A 840 -0.32 -7.67 19.71
N GLU A 841 -0.61 -7.28 20.96
CA GLU A 841 0.36 -7.43 22.07
C GLU A 841 0.79 -8.89 22.26
N LYS A 842 -0.14 -9.85 22.16
CA LYS A 842 0.17 -11.29 22.25
C LYS A 842 1.17 -11.73 21.18
N VAL A 843 1.10 -11.15 19.98
CA VAL A 843 2.00 -11.47 18.87
C VAL A 843 3.33 -10.71 19.01
N LEU A 844 3.28 -9.43 19.39
CA LEU A 844 4.48 -8.62 19.67
C LEU A 844 5.31 -9.19 20.81
N GLU A 845 4.68 -9.78 21.83
CA GLU A 845 5.40 -10.51 22.89
C GLU A 845 6.28 -11.65 22.35
N LYS A 846 5.99 -12.20 21.17
CA LYS A 846 6.84 -13.24 20.55
C LYS A 846 8.16 -12.69 20.03
N VAL A 847 8.26 -11.38 19.78
CA VAL A 847 9.51 -10.72 19.36
C VAL A 847 10.61 -10.97 20.37
N LYS A 848 10.30 -11.03 21.68
CA LYS A 848 11.26 -11.25 22.76
C LYS A 848 12.12 -12.50 22.62
N TYR A 849 11.64 -13.50 21.89
CA TYR A 849 12.37 -14.75 21.72
C TYR A 849 13.44 -14.67 20.61
N ASN A 850 13.45 -13.61 19.80
CA ASN A 850 14.38 -13.41 18.69
C ASN A 850 14.99 -12.02 18.74
N VAL A 851 15.83 -11.80 19.74
CA VAL A 851 16.50 -10.52 19.96
C VAL A 851 17.98 -10.79 20.18
N ILE A 852 18.80 -10.14 19.36
CA ILE A 852 20.25 -10.14 19.46
C ILE A 852 20.68 -8.70 19.70
N GLU A 853 21.53 -8.49 20.70
CA GLU A 853 22.16 -7.21 20.98
C GLU A 853 23.55 -7.16 20.34
N TYR A 854 23.80 -6.10 19.59
CA TYR A 854 25.12 -5.71 19.11
C TYR A 854 25.68 -4.57 19.95
N THR A 855 26.96 -4.68 20.32
CA THR A 855 27.73 -3.56 20.82
C THR A 855 28.69 -3.09 19.74
N PHE A 856 28.45 -1.89 19.22
CA PHE A 856 29.39 -1.20 18.36
C PHE A 856 30.41 -0.48 19.23
N THR A 857 31.68 -0.51 18.86
CA THR A 857 32.78 0.20 19.51
C THR A 857 33.54 0.98 18.46
N HIS A 858 33.77 2.25 18.74
CA HIS A 858 34.60 3.10 17.91
C HIS A 858 36.07 2.70 18.07
N ASN A 859 36.78 2.49 16.96
CA ASN A 859 38.15 1.96 16.98
C ASN A 859 39.13 2.83 17.79
N ASP A 860 39.09 4.16 17.60
CA ASP A 860 40.04 5.06 18.27
C ASP A 860 39.61 5.51 19.68
N THR A 861 38.32 5.83 19.86
CA THR A 861 37.85 6.44 21.11
C THR A 861 37.34 5.43 22.14
N GLY A 862 37.06 4.18 21.73
CA GLY A 862 36.45 3.16 22.58
C GLY A 862 35.01 3.45 23.01
N LYS A 863 34.38 4.53 22.51
CA LYS A 863 32.96 4.84 22.74
C LYS A 863 32.11 3.69 22.20
N THR A 864 30.96 3.42 22.84
CA THR A 864 30.09 2.31 22.49
C THR A 864 28.67 2.74 22.14
N LEU A 865 28.03 2.05 21.20
CA LEU A 865 26.61 2.16 20.85
C LEU A 865 25.96 0.78 20.91
N ARG A 866 24.67 0.71 21.26
CA ARG A 866 23.90 -0.54 21.27
C ARG A 866 22.91 -0.56 20.11
N ALA A 867 22.94 -1.65 19.36
CA ALA A 867 21.90 -1.96 18.38
C ALA A 867 21.20 -3.26 18.74
N VAL A 868 19.92 -3.37 18.39
CA VAL A 868 19.15 -4.59 18.54
C VAL A 868 18.77 -5.14 17.18
N LEU A 869 19.18 -6.36 16.88
CA LEU A 869 18.68 -7.14 15.75
C LEU A 869 17.48 -7.98 16.20
N THR A 870 16.36 -7.82 15.50
CA THR A 870 15.15 -8.62 15.70
C THR A 870 14.48 -8.97 14.38
N LYS A 871 13.42 -9.78 14.41
CA LYS A 871 12.68 -10.19 13.22
C LYS A 871 11.17 -10.16 13.44
N ALA A 872 10.43 -10.16 12.32
CA ALA A 872 8.98 -10.21 12.34
C ALA A 872 8.47 -11.41 13.17
N PRO A 873 7.54 -11.21 14.11
CA PRO A 873 7.01 -12.29 14.93
C PRO A 873 6.19 -13.26 14.08
N LYS A 874 6.21 -14.55 14.43
CA LYS A 874 5.41 -15.58 13.76
C LYS A 874 3.92 -15.42 14.13
N VAL A 875 3.09 -15.33 13.10
CA VAL A 875 1.63 -15.20 13.19
C VAL A 875 0.97 -16.53 12.83
N ALA A 876 -0.08 -16.92 13.53
CA ALA A 876 -0.89 -18.08 13.20
C ALA A 876 -1.54 -17.95 11.80
N LYS A 877 -1.53 -19.04 11.02
CA LYS A 877 -2.06 -19.06 9.64
C LYS A 877 -3.59 -19.23 9.58
N ASP A 878 -4.21 -19.58 10.70
CA ASP A 878 -5.66 -19.79 10.83
C ASP A 878 -6.46 -18.48 11.01
N GLY A 879 -5.78 -17.33 10.99
CA GLY A 879 -6.39 -16.01 11.16
C GLY A 879 -6.72 -15.66 12.62
N SER A 880 -6.33 -16.48 13.60
CA SER A 880 -6.57 -16.21 15.03
C SER A 880 -5.69 -15.09 15.62
N GLU A 881 -4.66 -14.66 14.88
CA GLU A 881 -3.69 -13.66 15.32
C GLU A 881 -3.54 -12.54 14.28
N ASN A 882 -3.51 -11.30 14.78
CA ASN A 882 -3.30 -10.13 13.94
C ASN A 882 -1.80 -9.91 13.69
N LYS A 883 -1.41 -9.72 12.42
CA LYS A 883 -0.03 -9.44 12.05
C LYS A 883 0.33 -7.98 12.41
N PRO A 884 1.31 -7.73 13.30
CA PRO A 884 1.74 -6.37 13.60
C PRO A 884 2.46 -5.72 12.42
N GLY A 885 2.31 -4.39 12.29
CA GLY A 885 3.05 -3.59 11.32
C GLY A 885 4.46 -3.23 11.81
N ILE A 886 5.29 -2.66 10.94
CA ILE A 886 6.70 -2.36 11.25
C ILE A 886 6.82 -1.39 12.42
N THR A 887 6.00 -0.33 12.45
CA THR A 887 6.14 0.72 13.45
C THR A 887 5.80 0.20 14.85
N GLN A 888 4.87 -0.76 14.95
CA GLN A 888 4.56 -1.43 16.20
C GLN A 888 5.72 -2.29 16.71
N VAL A 889 6.40 -3.03 15.81
CA VAL A 889 7.55 -3.83 16.20
C VAL A 889 8.72 -2.94 16.64
N LEU A 890 8.98 -1.85 15.91
CA LEU A 890 10.03 -0.88 16.26
C LEU A 890 9.73 -0.16 17.58
N GLU A 891 8.50 0.31 17.79
CA GLU A 891 8.07 0.93 19.05
C GLU A 891 8.21 -0.05 20.21
N TRP A 892 7.68 -1.26 20.06
CA TRP A 892 7.66 -2.25 21.12
C TRP A 892 9.09 -2.67 21.50
N THR A 893 9.95 -2.88 20.50
CA THR A 893 11.37 -3.22 20.68
C THR A 893 12.13 -2.08 21.36
N GLY A 894 11.94 -0.86 20.89
CA GLY A 894 12.58 0.33 21.45
C GLY A 894 12.16 0.59 22.90
N ARG A 895 10.86 0.48 23.20
CA ARG A 895 10.29 0.59 24.54
C ARG A 895 10.87 -0.45 25.50
N LYS A 896 11.07 -1.69 25.02
CA LYS A 896 11.51 -2.82 25.85
C LYS A 896 13.02 -2.86 26.08
N TYR A 897 13.82 -2.60 25.05
CA TYR A 897 15.28 -2.79 25.08
C TYR A 897 16.09 -1.49 25.12
N LYS A 898 15.46 -0.36 24.77
CA LYS A 898 16.06 0.98 24.72
C LYS A 898 17.42 1.02 24.00
N PRO A 899 17.52 0.54 22.75
CA PRO A 899 18.75 0.63 21.99
C PRO A 899 18.88 2.01 21.32
N GLU A 900 20.08 2.36 20.89
CA GLU A 900 20.31 3.48 19.98
C GLU A 900 19.82 3.16 18.56
N TYR A 901 20.02 1.92 18.10
CA TYR A 901 19.63 1.45 16.76
C TYR A 901 18.80 0.16 16.80
N ILE A 902 17.87 0.00 15.86
CA ILE A 902 17.09 -1.23 15.69
C ILE A 902 17.28 -1.74 14.26
N PHE A 903 17.72 -2.99 14.12
CA PHE A 903 17.81 -3.71 12.87
C PHE A 903 16.67 -4.73 12.83
N PHE A 904 15.74 -4.58 11.91
CA PHE A 904 14.53 -5.38 11.84
C PHE A 904 14.49 -6.21 10.56
N LEU A 905 14.41 -7.54 10.69
CA LEU A 905 14.33 -8.48 9.56
C LEU A 905 12.89 -8.87 9.25
N GLN A 906 12.48 -8.71 7.99
CA GLN A 906 11.18 -9.16 7.48
C GLN A 906 11.27 -10.45 6.67
N GLY A 907 10.10 -11.10 6.54
CA GLY A 907 9.87 -12.44 6.00
C GLY A 907 10.99 -13.01 5.10
N GLY A 908 11.59 -14.13 5.50
CA GLY A 908 12.61 -14.80 4.71
C GLY A 908 13.79 -13.92 4.28
N MET A 909 14.09 -12.86 5.04
CA MET A 909 15.15 -11.88 4.77
C MET A 909 14.95 -11.03 3.51
N TYR A 910 13.72 -10.93 3.00
CA TYR A 910 13.39 -10.07 1.84
C TYR A 910 13.68 -8.59 2.09
N SER A 911 13.67 -8.15 3.35
CA SER A 911 14.14 -6.82 3.72
C SER A 911 14.69 -6.84 5.15
N MET A 912 15.66 -5.95 5.38
CA MET A 912 16.16 -5.59 6.70
C MET A 912 16.12 -4.08 6.83
N GLU A 913 15.30 -3.56 7.73
CA GLU A 913 15.23 -2.14 8.02
C GLU A 913 16.22 -1.80 9.14
N LEU A 914 17.18 -0.93 8.85
CA LEU A 914 18.10 -0.35 9.82
C LEU A 914 17.53 1.00 10.25
N TYR A 915 17.20 1.15 11.52
CA TYR A 915 16.50 2.31 12.05
C TYR A 915 17.27 2.96 13.19
N ASN A 916 17.46 4.27 13.09
CA ASN A 916 17.99 5.06 14.20
C ASN A 916 16.85 5.37 15.19
N TYR A 917 16.87 4.70 16.34
CA TYR A 917 15.83 4.83 17.34
C TYR A 917 16.07 6.02 18.28
N ALA A 918 17.32 6.19 18.73
CA ALA A 918 17.67 7.13 19.78
C ALA A 918 19.10 7.69 19.70
N ASP A 919 19.83 7.53 18.59
CA ASP A 919 21.14 8.18 18.42
C ASP A 919 21.00 9.54 17.72
N PRO A 920 21.05 10.66 18.47
CA PRO A 920 20.82 11.97 17.90
C PRO A 920 21.92 12.41 16.92
N MET A 921 23.14 11.91 17.13
CA MET A 921 24.30 12.23 16.32
C MET A 921 24.38 11.38 15.05
N LYS A 922 23.47 10.38 14.91
CA LYS A 922 23.41 9.46 13.77
C LYS A 922 24.79 8.89 13.39
N ARG A 923 25.55 8.45 14.40
CA ARG A 923 26.97 8.06 14.26
C ARG A 923 27.19 6.83 13.37
N LEU A 924 26.15 6.02 13.14
CA LEU A 924 26.20 4.94 12.17
C LEU A 924 25.63 5.42 10.83
N GLU A 925 26.45 5.35 9.77
CA GLU A 925 26.03 5.58 8.39
C GLU A 925 25.14 4.44 7.90
N LEU A 926 23.84 4.54 8.19
CA LEU A 926 22.87 3.49 7.86
C LEU A 926 22.82 3.14 6.37
N PRO A 927 22.94 4.09 5.41
CA PRO A 927 23.00 3.76 3.98
C PRO A 927 24.20 2.85 3.61
N ALA A 928 25.39 3.13 4.14
CA ALA A 928 26.57 2.30 3.90
C ALA A 928 26.40 0.91 4.53
N LEU A 929 25.84 0.84 5.74
CA LEU A 929 25.55 -0.44 6.40
C LEU A 929 24.54 -1.29 5.63
N SER A 930 23.50 -0.68 5.05
CA SER A 930 22.54 -1.44 4.23
C SER A 930 23.19 -2.09 3.01
N GLN A 931 24.10 -1.39 2.35
CA GLN A 931 24.82 -1.92 1.18
C GLN A 931 25.73 -3.09 1.57
N LEU A 932 26.39 -3.02 2.73
CA LEU A 932 27.20 -4.12 3.24
C LEU A 932 26.39 -5.37 3.57
N VAL A 933 25.15 -5.21 4.06
CA VAL A 933 24.27 -6.32 4.43
C VAL A 933 23.53 -6.88 3.21
N GLY A 934 23.11 -6.01 2.29
CA GLY A 934 22.36 -6.35 1.07
C GLY A 934 23.18 -6.17 -0.20
N TRP A 935 22.73 -5.28 -1.10
CA TRP A 935 23.31 -4.97 -2.41
C TRP A 935 23.71 -3.49 -2.53
N ASP A 936 24.55 -3.15 -3.52
CA ASP A 936 25.06 -1.78 -3.73
C ASP A 936 23.98 -0.70 -3.95
N GLU A 937 22.78 -1.09 -4.38
CA GLU A 937 21.64 -0.19 -4.60
C GLU A 937 20.74 0.00 -3.39
N ASP A 938 20.95 -0.80 -2.34
CA ASP A 938 20.27 -0.63 -1.07
C ASP A 938 20.71 0.68 -0.41
N GLY A 939 19.83 1.28 0.39
CA GLY A 939 20.07 2.61 0.94
C GLY A 939 18.86 3.21 1.62
N GLY A 940 18.92 4.52 1.85
CA GLY A 940 17.94 5.25 2.65
C GLY A 940 18.48 6.62 3.05
N CYS A 941 18.26 6.98 4.32
CA CYS A 941 18.87 8.13 4.99
C CYS A 941 19.39 7.70 6.36
N ASP A 942 20.07 8.61 7.06
CA ASP A 942 20.65 8.32 8.38
C ASP A 942 19.61 8.02 9.48
N GLY A 943 18.33 8.34 9.22
CA GLY A 943 17.22 8.01 10.10
C GLY A 943 16.70 6.58 9.89
N ILE A 944 16.69 6.12 8.63
CA ILE A 944 16.26 4.77 8.25
C ILE A 944 16.88 4.36 6.92
N SER A 945 17.39 3.14 6.86
CA SER A 945 17.88 2.52 5.63
C SER A 945 17.33 1.11 5.45
N ILE A 946 17.22 0.64 4.21
CA ILE A 946 16.66 -0.67 3.88
C ILE A 946 17.72 -1.47 3.15
N ALA A 947 18.01 -2.67 3.64
CA ALA A 947 18.83 -3.68 2.97
C ALA A 947 17.97 -4.84 2.46
N THR A 948 18.48 -5.56 1.46
CA THR A 948 17.88 -6.78 0.90
C THR A 948 18.77 -8.00 1.15
N PRO A 949 18.91 -8.49 2.41
CA PRO A 949 19.90 -9.51 2.75
C PRO A 949 19.71 -10.83 1.99
N LYS A 950 18.48 -11.19 1.63
CA LYS A 950 18.19 -12.42 0.87
C LYS A 950 18.99 -12.53 -0.43
N ARG A 951 19.33 -11.41 -1.07
CA ARG A 951 20.12 -11.39 -2.32
C ARG A 951 21.63 -11.43 -2.07
N ASN A 952 22.09 -11.33 -0.83
CA ASN A 952 23.50 -11.42 -0.49
C ASN A 952 23.95 -12.89 -0.54
N ARG A 953 24.74 -13.25 -1.57
CA ARG A 953 25.22 -14.62 -1.81
C ARG A 953 26.09 -15.17 -0.68
N ARG A 954 26.68 -14.30 0.16
CA ARG A 954 27.42 -14.70 1.37
C ARG A 954 26.51 -15.36 2.41
N ILE A 955 25.19 -15.18 2.32
CA ILE A 955 24.21 -15.82 3.19
C ILE A 955 23.80 -17.16 2.57
N PRO A 956 24.10 -18.30 3.24
CA PRO A 956 23.72 -19.62 2.77
C PRO A 956 22.22 -19.73 2.49
N ARG A 957 21.84 -20.39 1.38
CA ARG A 957 20.44 -20.53 0.92
C ARG A 957 19.50 -20.98 2.04
N ASP A 958 19.92 -21.97 2.81
CA ASP A 958 19.10 -22.54 3.88
C ASP A 958 18.85 -21.58 5.06
N LEU A 959 19.74 -20.61 5.32
CA LEU A 959 19.53 -19.60 6.39
C LEU A 959 18.52 -18.52 5.97
N ARG A 960 18.30 -18.33 4.66
CA ARG A 960 17.39 -17.31 4.13
C ARG A 960 15.93 -17.57 4.50
N TRP A 961 15.57 -18.80 4.84
CA TRP A 961 14.24 -19.14 5.36
C TRP A 961 13.99 -18.62 6.79
N LEU A 962 15.01 -18.08 7.47
CA LEU A 962 14.94 -17.39 8.76
C LEU A 962 14.25 -18.21 9.87
N ARG A 963 14.62 -19.49 9.99
CA ARG A 963 14.15 -20.39 11.06
C ARG A 963 14.54 -19.85 12.43
N GLU A 964 13.76 -20.17 13.46
CA GLU A 964 14.04 -19.69 14.83
C GLU A 964 15.42 -20.13 15.35
N SER A 965 15.87 -21.32 14.94
CA SER A 965 17.19 -21.87 15.28
C SER A 965 18.35 -21.14 14.58
N ASP A 966 18.09 -20.59 13.39
CA ASP A 966 19.12 -20.03 12.50
C ASP A 966 19.40 -18.54 12.80
N PHE A 967 18.51 -17.89 13.56
CA PHE A 967 18.55 -16.46 13.80
C PHE A 967 19.86 -15.99 14.46
N LEU A 968 20.39 -16.77 15.40
CA LEU A 968 21.65 -16.45 16.08
C LEU A 968 22.86 -16.54 15.13
N GLU A 969 22.91 -17.58 14.28
CA GLU A 969 23.97 -17.71 13.27
C GLU A 969 23.94 -16.55 12.29
N LEU A 970 22.73 -16.18 11.83
CA LEU A 970 22.56 -15.02 10.98
C LEU A 970 23.07 -13.74 11.65
N GLY A 971 22.80 -13.54 12.94
CA GLY A 971 23.30 -12.40 13.68
C GLY A 971 24.83 -12.30 13.70
N TYR A 972 25.54 -13.42 13.85
CA TYR A 972 27.00 -13.44 13.74
C TYR A 972 27.48 -13.15 12.31
N ARG A 973 26.83 -13.72 11.29
CA ARG A 973 27.19 -13.46 9.87
C ARG A 973 27.06 -11.99 9.50
N ILE A 974 25.93 -11.37 9.86
CA ILE A 974 25.70 -9.93 9.65
C ILE A 974 26.79 -9.11 10.34
N SER A 975 27.21 -9.50 11.56
CA SER A 975 28.26 -8.76 12.27
C SER A 975 29.61 -8.79 11.56
N GLU A 976 30.00 -9.93 10.97
CA GLU A 976 31.23 -10.03 10.18
C GLU A 976 31.15 -9.17 8.91
N TYR A 977 30.00 -9.12 8.24
CA TYR A 977 29.82 -8.28 7.03
C TYR A 977 29.95 -6.79 7.35
N ILE A 978 29.34 -6.36 8.45
CA ILE A 978 29.44 -4.98 8.93
C ILE A 978 30.89 -4.67 9.32
N ASN A 979 31.57 -5.58 10.03
CA ASN A 979 32.95 -5.41 10.45
C ASN A 979 33.95 -5.40 9.29
N ALA A 980 33.66 -6.09 8.18
CA ALA A 980 34.47 -6.08 6.98
C ALA A 980 34.41 -4.75 6.21
N GLY A 981 33.40 -3.89 6.45
CA GLY A 981 33.31 -2.57 5.85
C GLY A 981 34.35 -1.58 6.40
N ASN A 982 34.43 -0.37 5.83
CA ASN A 982 35.42 0.64 6.21
C ASN A 982 35.00 1.53 7.40
N SER A 983 33.86 1.27 8.05
CA SER A 983 33.38 2.08 9.17
C SER A 983 34.31 2.01 10.38
N GLU A 984 34.48 3.15 11.07
CA GLU A 984 35.19 3.30 12.34
C GLU A 984 34.47 2.61 13.52
N TRP A 985 33.18 2.31 13.35
CA TRP A 985 32.36 1.59 14.33
C TRP A 985 32.31 0.11 14.01
N LYS A 986 32.93 -0.71 14.88
CA LYS A 986 32.96 -2.17 14.74
C LYS A 986 32.09 -2.86 15.78
N ILE A 987 31.40 -3.92 15.39
CA ILE A 987 30.68 -4.79 16.31
C ILE A 987 31.71 -5.64 17.06
N THR A 988 31.89 -5.36 18.35
CA THR A 988 32.83 -6.07 19.23
C THR A 988 32.14 -7.15 20.07
N SER A 989 30.81 -7.12 20.15
CA SER A 989 30.03 -8.09 20.92
C SER A 989 28.69 -8.38 20.25
N VAL A 990 28.36 -9.66 20.14
CA VAL A 990 27.07 -10.20 19.69
C VAL A 990 26.49 -11.04 20.81
N LYS A 991 25.34 -10.65 21.37
CA LYS A 991 24.73 -11.34 22.51
C LYS A 991 23.26 -11.64 22.26
N ALA A 992 22.84 -12.88 22.50
CA ALA A 992 21.43 -13.22 22.61
C ALA A 992 20.83 -12.52 23.85
N VAL A 993 19.66 -11.92 23.72
CA VAL A 993 18.97 -11.27 24.85
C VAL A 993 18.04 -12.27 25.53
N LYS A 994 18.17 -12.41 26.85
CA LYS A 994 17.32 -13.32 27.63
C LYS A 994 15.86 -12.86 27.64
N PRO A 995 14.88 -13.68 27.20
CA PRO A 995 13.47 -13.31 27.21
C PRO A 995 12.91 -13.26 28.63
N ALA A 996 12.14 -12.23 28.96
CA ALA A 996 11.37 -12.16 30.20
C ALA A 996 10.08 -13.00 30.09
N LEU A 997 9.97 -14.04 30.92
CA LEU A 997 8.93 -15.09 30.82
C LEU A 997 7.75 -14.86 31.78
N GLY A 998 7.29 -13.62 31.90
CA GLY A 998 6.08 -13.28 32.67
C GLY A 998 4.80 -13.48 31.85
N GLY A 999 3.72 -13.98 32.47
CA GLY A 999 2.34 -13.79 32.02
C GLY A 999 1.70 -14.84 31.11
N GLN A 1000 2.44 -15.60 30.31
CA GLN A 1000 1.87 -16.69 29.52
C GLN A 1000 1.82 -17.98 30.34
N LYS A 1001 0.74 -18.77 30.21
CA LYS A 1001 0.69 -20.14 30.76
C LYS A 1001 1.97 -20.86 30.32
N LYS A 1002 2.83 -21.19 31.29
CA LYS A 1002 4.11 -21.91 31.12
C LYS A 1002 3.96 -23.27 30.39
N GLU A 1003 2.73 -23.67 30.08
CA GLU A 1003 2.31 -24.94 29.49
C GLU A 1003 2.67 -25.13 28.00
N ASN A 1004 2.99 -24.05 27.25
CA ASN A 1004 3.21 -24.13 25.79
C ASN A 1004 4.68 -24.05 25.33
N LEU A 1005 5.64 -23.78 26.23
CA LEU A 1005 7.07 -23.75 25.86
C LEU A 1005 7.68 -25.16 25.99
N PRO A 1006 8.41 -25.66 24.97
CA PRO A 1006 9.04 -26.97 25.06
C PRO A 1006 10.14 -27.00 26.14
N PRO A 1007 10.39 -28.14 26.78
CA PRO A 1007 11.28 -28.27 27.92
C PRO A 1007 12.64 -28.77 27.47
N ILE A 1008 13.61 -27.87 27.54
CA ILE A 1008 14.97 -28.10 27.07
C ILE A 1008 15.71 -29.13 27.95
N ALA A 1009 15.35 -29.22 29.24
CA ALA A 1009 16.02 -30.03 30.25
C ALA A 1009 16.01 -31.55 29.97
N ALA A 1010 14.86 -32.10 29.54
CA ALA A 1010 14.67 -33.55 29.39
C ALA A 1010 15.56 -34.21 28.32
N HIS A 1011 16.24 -33.39 27.50
CA HIS A 1011 17.04 -33.84 26.36
C HIS A 1011 18.42 -33.15 26.31
N ALA A 1012 18.85 -32.57 27.44
CA ALA A 1012 20.16 -31.98 27.59
C ALA A 1012 21.17 -33.02 28.12
N TYR A 1013 22.32 -33.14 27.46
CA TYR A 1013 23.42 -33.99 27.87
C TYR A 1013 24.68 -33.15 28.10
N ARG A 1014 25.42 -33.45 29.16
CA ARG A 1014 26.71 -32.84 29.45
C ARG A 1014 27.84 -33.74 28.97
N ILE A 1015 28.86 -33.10 28.41
CA ILE A 1015 30.13 -33.73 28.02
C ILE A 1015 31.26 -32.83 28.53
N ASN A 1016 32.19 -33.39 29.30
CA ASN A 1016 33.38 -32.71 29.79
C ASN A 1016 34.61 -33.17 29.00
N PHE A 1017 35.44 -32.22 28.61
CA PHE A 1017 36.66 -32.47 27.85
C PHE A 1017 37.89 -32.06 28.66
N LEU A 1018 38.89 -32.94 28.69
CA LEU A 1018 40.19 -32.73 29.33
C LEU A 1018 41.32 -32.83 28.29
N ARG A 1019 42.16 -31.81 28.18
CA ARG A 1019 43.24 -31.76 27.20
C ARG A 1019 44.29 -32.85 27.47
N ALA A 1020 44.70 -33.58 26.43
CA ALA A 1020 45.79 -34.55 26.50
C ALA A 1020 47.15 -33.84 26.71
N LYS A 1021 48.15 -34.56 27.23
CA LYS A 1021 49.46 -33.97 27.58
C LYS A 1021 50.26 -33.48 26.36
N ASP A 1022 50.01 -34.08 25.21
CA ASP A 1022 50.64 -33.88 23.90
C ASP A 1022 49.86 -32.93 22.98
N ALA A 1023 48.70 -32.44 23.42
CA ALA A 1023 47.84 -31.55 22.63
C ALA A 1023 48.29 -30.08 22.70
N ASN A 1024 47.80 -29.27 21.75
CA ASN A 1024 48.21 -27.87 21.59
C ASN A 1024 47.97 -27.05 22.89
N PRO A 1025 49.02 -26.48 23.50
CA PRO A 1025 48.92 -25.77 24.77
C PRO A 1025 48.11 -24.47 24.70
N VAL A 1026 47.85 -23.94 23.49
CA VAL A 1026 47.03 -22.75 23.22
C VAL A 1026 45.55 -22.96 23.56
N TYR A 1027 45.05 -24.20 23.49
CA TYR A 1027 43.67 -24.54 23.80
C TYR A 1027 43.42 -24.72 25.30
N PRO A 1028 42.19 -24.62 25.83
CA PRO A 1028 41.96 -24.63 27.27
C PRO A 1028 42.28 -26.00 27.89
N LYS A 1029 42.73 -26.01 29.16
CA LYS A 1029 43.03 -27.28 29.88
C LYS A 1029 41.79 -28.18 29.98
N THR A 1030 40.61 -27.58 30.17
CA THR A 1030 39.31 -28.25 30.20
C THR A 1030 38.26 -27.35 29.58
N PHE A 1031 37.26 -27.95 28.94
CA PHE A 1031 36.04 -27.23 28.56
C PHE A 1031 34.81 -28.14 28.69
N LYS A 1032 33.63 -27.54 28.84
CA LYS A 1032 32.35 -28.24 29.00
C LYS A 1032 31.42 -27.96 27.84
N ALA A 1033 30.85 -29.01 27.24
CA ALA A 1033 29.81 -28.89 26.22
C ALA A 1033 28.47 -29.40 26.75
N LEU A 1034 27.38 -28.74 26.35
CA LEU A 1034 26.01 -29.20 26.53
C LEU A 1034 25.40 -29.51 25.18
N ALA A 1035 24.94 -30.74 24.99
CA ALA A 1035 24.23 -31.15 23.80
C ALA A 1035 22.72 -31.15 24.03
N VAL A 1036 21.95 -30.57 23.11
CA VAL A 1036 20.49 -30.53 23.12
C VAL A 1036 19.96 -31.08 21.81
N MET A 1037 19.03 -32.03 21.89
CA MET A 1037 18.26 -32.47 20.73
C MET A 1037 17.03 -31.58 20.55
N ALA A 1038 16.86 -31.02 19.36
CA ALA A 1038 15.71 -30.21 18.99
C ALA A 1038 14.42 -31.07 19.00
N PRO A 1039 13.32 -30.60 19.62
CA PRO A 1039 12.02 -31.25 19.49
C PRO A 1039 11.49 -31.09 18.05
N PHE A 1040 10.78 -32.10 17.52
CA PHE A 1040 10.13 -31.98 16.21
C PHE A 1040 8.96 -30.99 16.30
N VAL A 1041 8.88 -30.05 15.35
CA VAL A 1041 7.88 -28.97 15.31
C VAL A 1041 7.00 -29.15 14.08
N ASP A 1042 5.71 -29.43 14.27
CA ASP A 1042 4.75 -29.39 13.17
C ASP A 1042 4.49 -27.94 12.76
N ARG A 1043 5.07 -27.56 11.62
CA ARG A 1043 4.98 -26.21 11.06
C ARG A 1043 3.59 -25.88 10.53
N LYS A 1044 2.80 -26.87 10.14
CA LYS A 1044 1.43 -26.65 9.62
C LYS A 1044 0.46 -26.29 10.74
N SER A 1045 0.62 -26.88 11.93
CA SER A 1045 -0.18 -26.54 13.12
C SER A 1045 0.30 -25.31 13.89
N GLY A 1046 1.36 -24.63 13.42
CA GLY A 1046 1.84 -23.39 14.06
C GLY A 1046 2.61 -23.62 15.36
N ALA A 1047 3.12 -24.83 15.62
CA ALA A 1047 3.87 -25.14 16.82
C ALA A 1047 5.10 -24.22 17.02
N PHE A 1048 5.41 -23.96 18.29
CA PHE A 1048 6.51 -23.10 18.72
C PHE A 1048 7.86 -23.77 18.42
N GLU A 1049 8.68 -23.17 17.56
CA GLU A 1049 10.05 -23.61 17.27
C GLU A 1049 10.97 -22.94 18.30
N LEU A 1050 11.83 -23.73 18.98
CA LEU A 1050 12.69 -23.24 20.05
C LEU A 1050 13.76 -22.30 19.50
N PRO A 1051 13.76 -21.01 19.90
CA PRO A 1051 14.78 -20.08 19.41
C PRO A 1051 16.13 -20.33 20.08
N MET A 1052 17.21 -20.32 19.29
CA MET A 1052 18.55 -20.64 19.78
C MET A 1052 19.01 -19.72 20.92
N ALA A 1053 18.58 -18.45 20.87
CA ALA A 1053 18.83 -17.46 21.91
C ALA A 1053 18.30 -17.90 23.29
N LEU A 1054 17.07 -18.42 23.34
CA LEU A 1054 16.47 -18.96 24.57
C LEU A 1054 17.27 -20.16 25.08
N VAL A 1055 17.64 -21.08 24.19
CA VAL A 1055 18.42 -22.27 24.56
C VAL A 1055 19.78 -21.87 25.12
N CYS A 1056 20.52 -20.99 24.45
CA CYS A 1056 21.83 -20.53 24.91
C CYS A 1056 21.77 -19.90 26.31
N GLU A 1057 20.81 -19.01 26.55
CA GLU A 1057 20.69 -18.30 27.84
C GLU A 1057 20.26 -19.22 29.00
N GLU A 1058 19.36 -20.18 28.76
CA GLU A 1058 18.99 -21.17 29.79
C GLU A 1058 20.17 -22.07 30.16
N LEU A 1059 20.96 -22.50 29.17
CA LEU A 1059 22.08 -23.40 29.37
C LEU A 1059 23.31 -22.72 30.00
N LYS A 1060 23.48 -21.40 29.83
CA LYS A 1060 24.56 -20.62 30.49
C LYS A 1060 24.54 -20.78 32.01
N ALA A 1061 23.37 -21.00 32.62
CA ALA A 1061 23.25 -21.25 34.06
C ALA A 1061 24.08 -22.48 34.53
N LEU A 1062 24.33 -23.43 33.64
CA LEU A 1062 25.12 -24.63 33.91
C LEU A 1062 26.63 -24.44 33.70
N LYS A 1063 27.10 -23.21 33.46
CA LYS A 1063 28.52 -22.86 33.25
C LYS A 1063 29.20 -23.72 32.16
N ALA A 1064 28.49 -23.98 31.06
CA ALA A 1064 29.05 -24.66 29.91
C ALA A 1064 29.75 -23.67 28.97
N ASP A 1065 30.74 -24.16 28.22
CA ASP A 1065 31.49 -23.38 27.24
C ASP A 1065 30.83 -23.43 25.86
N TYR A 1066 30.31 -24.59 25.46
CA TYR A 1066 29.66 -24.78 24.16
C TYR A 1066 28.26 -25.38 24.29
N LEU A 1067 27.38 -24.97 23.39
CA LEU A 1067 26.12 -25.64 23.08
C LEU A 1067 26.27 -26.43 21.78
N VAL A 1068 25.92 -27.71 21.79
CA VAL A 1068 25.76 -28.56 20.60
C VAL A 1068 24.26 -28.80 20.39
N TYR A 1069 23.64 -28.00 19.54
CA TYR A 1069 22.23 -28.13 19.19
C TYR A 1069 22.08 -29.01 17.95
N MET A 1070 21.26 -30.06 18.04
CA MET A 1070 21.08 -31.02 16.95
C MET A 1070 19.61 -31.09 16.54
N ASP A 1071 19.31 -30.75 15.28
CA ASP A 1071 18.03 -31.05 14.65
C ASP A 1071 18.15 -32.34 13.81
N TRP A 1072 17.08 -32.73 13.09
CA TRP A 1072 17.06 -33.98 12.32
C TRP A 1072 18.03 -34.00 11.12
N LYS A 1073 18.49 -32.82 10.66
CA LYS A 1073 19.37 -32.65 9.49
C LYS A 1073 20.74 -32.05 9.87
N ARG A 1074 20.77 -31.11 10.82
CA ARG A 1074 21.89 -30.20 11.10
C ARG A 1074 22.37 -30.26 12.54
N ILE A 1075 23.65 -29.98 12.70
CA ILE A 1075 24.29 -29.73 13.98
C ILE A 1075 24.75 -28.28 14.01
N GLN A 1076 24.44 -27.59 15.10
CA GLN A 1076 24.87 -26.23 15.38
C GLN A 1076 25.71 -26.24 16.65
N ILE A 1077 26.92 -25.71 16.58
CA ILE A 1077 27.82 -25.57 17.73
C ILE A 1077 27.97 -24.09 18.00
N VAL A 1078 27.62 -23.67 19.22
CA VAL A 1078 27.63 -22.26 19.63
C VAL A 1078 28.54 -22.09 20.83
N ASN A 1079 29.46 -21.13 20.77
CA ASN A 1079 30.19 -20.68 21.95
C ASN A 1079 29.24 -19.84 22.82
N ILE A 1080 29.01 -20.29 24.05
CA ILE A 1080 28.12 -19.63 25.02
C ILE A 1080 28.87 -19.07 26.24
N SER A 1081 30.20 -19.17 26.25
CA SER A 1081 31.07 -18.71 27.35
C SER A 1081 31.87 -17.48 26.96
N ASN A 1082 32.22 -16.66 27.96
CA ASN A 1082 33.08 -15.49 27.80
C ASN A 1082 34.57 -15.82 28.03
N GLY A 1083 34.94 -17.12 28.00
CA GLY A 1083 36.30 -17.57 28.22
C GLY A 1083 37.28 -17.07 27.14
N ARG A 1084 38.40 -16.48 27.56
CA ARG A 1084 39.41 -15.86 26.65
C ARG A 1084 40.31 -16.86 25.91
N ALA A 1085 40.20 -18.16 26.17
CA ALA A 1085 41.07 -19.20 25.62
C ALA A 1085 40.27 -20.43 25.14
N LEU A 1086 39.15 -20.21 24.47
CA LEU A 1086 38.30 -21.27 23.90
C LEU A 1086 38.76 -21.64 22.49
N ILE A 1087 38.46 -22.88 22.07
CA ILE A 1087 38.65 -23.37 20.70
C ILE A 1087 37.60 -22.68 19.82
N SER A 1088 38.00 -22.19 18.64
CA SER A 1088 37.01 -21.59 17.75
C SER A 1088 36.03 -22.64 17.23
N CYS A 1089 34.76 -22.27 17.06
CA CYS A 1089 33.75 -23.16 16.47
C CYS A 1089 34.13 -23.59 15.05
N ALA A 1090 34.84 -22.74 14.30
CA ALA A 1090 35.39 -23.05 12.99
C ALA A 1090 36.38 -24.24 13.03
N ASP A 1091 37.28 -24.27 14.01
CA ASP A 1091 38.24 -25.37 14.19
C ASP A 1091 37.55 -26.65 14.69
N ILE A 1092 36.50 -26.52 15.51
CA ILE A 1092 35.67 -27.65 15.93
C ILE A 1092 34.96 -28.29 14.71
N ALA A 1093 34.42 -27.48 13.80
CA ALA A 1093 33.84 -28.00 12.56
C ALA A 1093 34.90 -28.66 11.67
N GLU A 1094 36.09 -28.06 11.51
CA GLU A 1094 37.19 -28.65 10.75
C GLU A 1094 37.57 -30.04 11.27
N ALA A 1095 37.65 -30.19 12.59
CA ALA A 1095 37.90 -31.48 13.23
C ALA A 1095 36.82 -32.53 12.94
N LEU A 1096 35.55 -32.11 12.81
CA LEU A 1096 34.41 -33.01 12.64
C LEU A 1096 34.09 -33.34 11.17
N THR A 1097 34.22 -32.38 10.27
CA THR A 1097 33.81 -32.49 8.85
C THR A 1097 34.99 -32.51 7.89
N GLY A 1098 36.19 -32.14 8.33
CA GLY A 1098 37.35 -31.92 7.46
C GLY A 1098 37.29 -30.59 6.70
N GLN A 1099 36.28 -29.75 6.91
CA GLN A 1099 36.13 -28.44 6.30
C GLN A 1099 36.06 -27.37 7.40
N LYS A 1100 36.89 -26.34 7.28
CA LYS A 1100 36.93 -25.24 8.24
C LYS A 1100 35.65 -24.40 8.16
N GLY A 1101 35.02 -24.17 9.31
CA GLY A 1101 33.84 -23.29 9.40
C GLY A 1101 34.21 -21.82 9.14
N GLU A 1102 33.23 -21.03 8.71
CA GLU A 1102 33.43 -19.60 8.37
C GLU A 1102 33.43 -18.67 9.59
N LEU A 1103 32.80 -19.09 10.70
CA LEU A 1103 32.53 -18.25 11.87
C LEU A 1103 33.22 -18.79 13.12
N LYS A 1104 33.81 -17.89 13.91
CA LYS A 1104 34.59 -18.27 15.11
C LYS A 1104 33.73 -18.67 16.32
N ASN A 1105 32.53 -18.10 16.46
CA ASN A 1105 31.70 -18.23 17.67
C ASN A 1105 30.47 -19.13 17.49
N ILE A 1106 30.15 -19.51 16.25
CA ILE A 1106 29.04 -20.40 15.92
C ILE A 1106 29.38 -21.13 14.63
N VAL A 1107 28.97 -22.38 14.48
CA VAL A 1107 29.08 -23.10 13.21
C VAL A 1107 27.88 -24.01 13.01
N SER A 1108 27.42 -24.16 11.78
CA SER A 1108 26.39 -25.11 11.40
C SER A 1108 26.87 -25.99 10.24
N PHE A 1109 26.59 -27.28 10.32
CA PHE A 1109 26.88 -28.22 9.24
C PHE A 1109 25.83 -29.33 9.21
N GLU A 1110 25.67 -29.95 8.05
CA GLU A 1110 24.83 -31.14 7.92
C GLU A 1110 25.48 -32.32 8.64
N ARG A 1111 24.66 -33.15 9.29
CA ARG A 1111 25.17 -34.35 9.98
C ARG A 1111 25.86 -35.32 9.01
N SER A 1112 25.39 -35.39 7.77
CA SER A 1112 25.99 -36.17 6.67
C SER A 1112 27.42 -35.71 6.34
N SER A 1113 27.79 -34.46 6.65
CA SER A 1113 29.13 -33.93 6.42
C SER A 1113 30.17 -34.42 7.43
N ILE A 1114 29.78 -35.14 8.49
CA ILE A 1114 30.73 -35.69 9.47
C ILE A 1114 31.48 -36.85 8.83
N THR A 1115 32.81 -36.72 8.70
CA THR A 1115 33.65 -37.74 8.06
C THR A 1115 33.59 -39.10 8.76
N GLY A 1116 33.35 -40.19 8.04
CA GLY A 1116 33.30 -41.53 8.64
C GLY A 1116 32.16 -41.73 9.65
N ILE A 1117 31.03 -41.03 9.48
CA ILE A 1117 29.82 -41.29 10.25
C ILE A 1117 29.33 -42.73 10.02
N PRO A 1118 29.15 -43.55 11.08
CA PRO A 1118 28.56 -44.88 10.95
C PRO A 1118 27.17 -44.86 10.31
N ALA A 1119 26.85 -45.86 9.47
CA ALA A 1119 25.54 -45.99 8.81
C ALA A 1119 24.36 -46.01 9.80
N GLU A 1120 24.57 -46.56 11.00
CA GLU A 1120 23.56 -46.55 12.09
C GLU A 1120 23.19 -45.15 12.60
N PHE A 1121 23.99 -44.13 12.28
CA PHE A 1121 23.74 -42.73 12.62
C PHE A 1121 23.27 -41.88 11.44
N GLU A 1122 23.02 -42.46 10.26
CA GLU A 1122 22.35 -41.75 9.15
C GLU A 1122 20.92 -41.32 9.52
N LYS A 1123 20.26 -42.01 10.46
CA LYS A 1123 18.97 -41.62 11.05
C LYS A 1123 19.10 -41.59 12.56
N LEU A 1124 18.94 -40.41 13.17
CA LEU A 1124 19.08 -40.24 14.61
C LEU A 1124 17.75 -40.59 15.28
N TYR A 1125 17.68 -41.68 16.03
CA TYR A 1125 16.54 -41.97 16.91
C TYR A 1125 16.90 -41.57 18.35
N HIS A 1126 15.89 -41.24 19.16
CA HIS A 1126 16.10 -40.97 20.59
C HIS A 1126 16.88 -42.10 21.29
N SER A 1127 16.63 -43.36 20.91
CA SER A 1127 17.30 -44.55 21.46
C SER A 1127 18.81 -44.62 21.17
N ASN A 1128 19.30 -43.94 20.13
CA ASN A 1128 20.71 -44.00 19.71
C ASN A 1128 21.43 -42.64 19.86
N ALA A 1129 20.76 -41.60 20.36
CA ALA A 1129 21.31 -40.25 20.49
C ALA A 1129 22.53 -40.17 21.41
N VAL A 1130 22.54 -40.91 22.53
CA VAL A 1130 23.69 -40.95 23.46
C VAL A 1130 24.90 -41.61 22.81
N LYS A 1131 24.69 -42.67 22.01
CA LYS A 1131 25.75 -43.33 21.23
C LYS A 1131 26.33 -42.39 20.19
N PHE A 1132 25.47 -41.62 19.52
CA PHE A 1132 25.91 -40.58 18.59
C PHE A 1132 26.71 -39.47 19.29
N LEU A 1133 26.25 -38.98 20.44
CA LEU A 1133 26.98 -37.97 21.22
C LEU A 1133 28.34 -38.47 21.70
N LYS A 1134 28.44 -39.76 22.04
CA LYS A 1134 29.73 -40.37 22.37
C LYS A 1134 30.64 -40.41 21.15
N PHE A 1135 30.15 -40.87 20.00
CA PHE A 1135 30.90 -40.84 18.74
C PHE A 1135 31.38 -39.43 18.38
N PHE A 1136 30.49 -38.43 18.52
CA PHE A 1136 30.81 -37.02 18.32
C PHE A 1136 31.95 -36.56 19.25
N ALA A 1137 31.86 -36.89 20.54
CA ALA A 1137 32.85 -36.51 21.54
C ALA A 1137 34.20 -37.21 21.34
N ASP A 1138 34.21 -38.51 21.01
CA ASP A 1138 35.42 -39.29 20.74
C ASP A 1138 36.15 -38.80 19.50
N LYS A 1139 35.39 -38.43 18.46
CA LYS A 1139 35.95 -37.89 17.24
C LYS A 1139 36.61 -36.52 17.47
N LEU A 1140 35.92 -35.63 18.19
CA LEU A 1140 36.47 -34.33 18.57
C LEU A 1140 37.73 -34.49 19.43
N SER A 1141 37.68 -35.42 20.38
CA SER A 1141 38.78 -35.81 21.26
C SER A 1141 40.01 -36.28 20.49
N GLY A 1142 39.83 -37.19 19.53
CA GLY A 1142 40.93 -37.72 18.72
C GLY A 1142 41.57 -36.69 17.78
N LYS A 1143 40.80 -35.72 17.26
CA LYS A 1143 41.30 -34.71 16.32
C LYS A 1143 41.94 -33.50 16.98
N LEU A 1144 41.43 -33.06 18.12
CA LEU A 1144 41.93 -31.87 18.84
C LEU A 1144 42.81 -32.20 20.05
N GLY A 1145 43.04 -33.48 20.35
CA GLY A 1145 43.90 -33.92 21.46
C GLY A 1145 43.24 -33.76 22.83
N TYR A 1146 42.02 -34.25 22.98
CA TYR A 1146 41.29 -34.25 24.26
C TYR A 1146 40.89 -35.67 24.65
N TYR A 1147 40.47 -35.83 25.90
CA TYR A 1147 39.68 -36.95 26.39
C TYR A 1147 38.31 -36.42 26.78
N SER A 1148 37.25 -37.08 26.33
CA SER A 1148 35.87 -36.78 26.74
C SER A 1148 35.34 -37.85 27.69
N ASP A 1149 34.57 -37.44 28.69
CA ASP A 1149 33.77 -38.37 29.48
C ASP A 1149 32.59 -38.96 28.67
N TRP A 1150 31.85 -39.88 29.28
CA TRP A 1150 30.63 -40.39 28.68
C TRP A 1150 29.51 -39.34 28.79
N PRO A 1151 28.73 -39.06 27.72
CA PRO A 1151 27.64 -38.09 27.80
C PRO A 1151 26.67 -38.44 28.93
N SER A 1152 26.53 -37.55 29.90
CA SER A 1152 25.66 -37.73 31.07
C SER A 1152 24.41 -36.87 30.97
N PRO A 1153 23.21 -37.36 31.32
CA PRO A 1153 22.01 -36.51 31.39
C PRO A 1153 22.23 -35.29 32.28
N ALA A 1154 21.86 -34.12 31.79
CA ALA A 1154 21.87 -32.86 32.55
C ALA A 1154 20.45 -32.47 33.03
N ASP A 1155 19.46 -33.32 32.78
CA ASP A 1155 18.03 -33.11 33.01
C ASP A 1155 17.70 -32.70 34.45
N LYS A 1156 18.24 -33.38 35.47
CA LYS A 1156 17.96 -33.08 36.87
C LYS A 1156 18.58 -31.76 37.34
N GLU A 1157 19.77 -31.43 36.84
CA GLU A 1157 20.49 -30.17 37.15
C GLU A 1157 19.81 -28.99 36.45
N LEU A 1158 19.29 -29.22 35.24
CA LEU A 1158 18.59 -28.21 34.46
C LEU A 1158 17.14 -28.03 34.92
N ALA A 1159 16.44 -29.09 35.33
CA ALA A 1159 15.09 -29.05 35.87
C ALA A 1159 15.00 -28.41 37.27
N SER A 1160 16.08 -28.42 38.05
CA SER A 1160 16.15 -27.68 39.32
C SER A 1160 16.39 -26.17 39.10
N LEU A 1161 16.91 -25.80 37.93
CA LEU A 1161 17.20 -24.42 37.52
C LEU A 1161 16.17 -23.84 36.53
N SER A 1162 15.31 -24.68 35.95
CA SER A 1162 14.40 -24.33 34.85
C SER A 1162 13.05 -25.03 35.00
N SER A 1163 11.94 -24.28 34.80
CA SER A 1163 10.58 -24.71 35.18
C SER A 1163 9.76 -25.39 34.06
N TYR A 1164 10.39 -26.08 33.10
CA TYR A 1164 9.70 -26.62 31.93
C TYR A 1164 9.73 -28.16 31.91
N PRO A 1165 8.58 -28.85 32.04
CA PRO A 1165 8.48 -30.29 31.78
C PRO A 1165 7.63 -30.61 30.52
N LEU A 1166 8.05 -31.59 29.74
CA LEU A 1166 7.21 -32.36 28.83
C LEU A 1166 7.26 -33.75 29.40
N SER A 1167 6.12 -34.43 29.40
CA SER A 1167 6.15 -35.87 29.56
C SER A 1167 6.74 -36.50 28.29
N GLU A 1168 7.67 -37.43 28.52
CA GLU A 1168 8.34 -38.28 27.53
C GLU A 1168 7.37 -38.87 26.48
N LYS A 1169 6.12 -39.14 26.89
CA LYS A 1169 5.01 -39.66 26.05
C LYS A 1169 4.61 -38.75 24.88
N LYS A 1170 4.51 -37.43 25.06
CA LYS A 1170 4.05 -36.51 23.99
C LYS A 1170 5.12 -36.34 22.90
N PHE A 1171 6.39 -36.38 23.28
CA PHE A 1171 7.51 -36.30 22.33
C PHE A 1171 7.62 -37.56 21.46
N GLN A 1172 7.56 -38.76 22.05
CA GLN A 1172 7.59 -40.02 21.29
C GLN A 1172 6.46 -40.12 20.26
N SER A 1173 5.27 -39.60 20.59
CA SER A 1173 4.12 -39.52 19.69
C SER A 1173 4.37 -38.58 18.50
N ASN A 1174 4.90 -37.38 18.76
CA ASN A 1174 5.15 -36.37 17.72
C ASN A 1174 6.33 -36.79 16.81
N TYR A 1175 7.39 -37.35 17.39
CA TYR A 1175 8.54 -37.86 16.64
C TYR A 1175 8.15 -39.04 15.72
N ARG A 1176 7.28 -39.95 16.18
CA ARG A 1176 6.77 -41.07 15.37
C ARG A 1176 5.81 -40.64 14.26
N ARG A 1177 4.87 -39.72 14.52
CA ARG A 1177 3.91 -39.26 13.49
C ARG A 1177 4.59 -38.57 12.32
N SER A 1178 5.63 -37.79 12.59
CA SER A 1178 6.36 -37.03 11.57
C SER A 1178 7.42 -37.84 10.81
N HIS A 1179 7.77 -39.02 11.29
CA HIS A 1179 8.61 -39.95 10.54
C HIS A 1179 7.81 -40.81 9.57
N ASN A 1180 6.48 -40.89 9.78
CA ASN A 1180 5.54 -41.63 8.94
C ASN A 1180 4.80 -40.74 7.92
N ALA A 1181 5.03 -39.42 7.95
CA ALA A 1181 4.48 -38.42 7.04
C ALA A 1181 5.63 -37.76 6.27
#